data_AF-A0A931Y5J3-F1
#
_entry.id   AF-A0A931Y5J3-F1
#
_cell.length_a   1.000
_cell.length_b   1.000
_cell.length_c   1.000
_cell.angle_alpha   90.00
_cell.angle_beta   90.00
_cell.angle_gamma   90.00
#
_symmetry.space_group_name_H-M   'P 1'
#
loop_
_entity.id
_entity.type
_entity.pdbx_description
1 polymer ?
#
loop_
_entity_poly.entity_id
_entity_poly.type
_entity_poly.pdbx_seq_one_letter_code
_entity_poly.pdbx_strand_id
1 'polypeptide(L)'
;MLTKQQIIKTIRRMSRRREPLNITAVKRSHPELIEAVYTVKPFWGWKQALKDARINYARIRVELQEYLTCEICGKDCRHLANHVILKHGVTTDEYLMDYPDAELVCEDMRAKLLQTDAPPIRHWEPCWSREYVLDRTAEYHRRGYPMHTGKFSDIDNSLILAANRFLGGWNEALIAVGLDPRKLTQEAYRQMHIYRDKESIIQGIRQRLKERLPLHRAALNRRDERTKGHVSLLKSGIEFFGSWDNALKAAGVDPEVVRKAKYPKRKYATRFDLIHEIRARHRRKWPISHGEIFHGKKQDGALGVWAWKYFGSWNNALKAAGFDPVEIRRQFRLPHRRYPGEEAVLKAMRQRNKEGRFMNYHAVEYGSDRDQALLRRTAKLFGSWNNALRKIGLDPEKIKRDARRRCARKRAPQYGRYPDEKSVLQAMKQRIKEGRFMNYDELHHKADRDQALLCRASKFFGSWNNALRKIGLDPEKIKYDAMHRAARNRALQRCQYPDKEAVLQAMKQRNKEGRFMNYDELFYKADPNPALLRRAHKFFGSWNNALRKIGLDPEKIKRDARQRGVSKRYPQYGRYPDKESVLKAIKQRNKEGCFMNLSGLVYGADRDRALLRKAHKFFGSWNNALKKTGFDPEKIKYEARHRAGCKPGRHK
;
A
#
# COMPACT_ATOMS: atom_id res chain seq x y z
N MET A 1 -41.37 5.60 -26.45
CA MET A 1 -40.87 6.09 -25.15
C MET A 1 -42.05 6.31 -24.21
N LEU A 2 -41.97 5.88 -22.95
CA LEU A 2 -43.03 6.13 -21.98
C LEU A 2 -43.10 7.62 -21.62
N THR A 3 -44.29 8.20 -21.63
CA THR A 3 -44.50 9.58 -21.16
C THR A 3 -44.37 9.65 -19.64
N LYS A 4 -44.04 10.84 -19.09
CA LYS A 4 -44.00 11.07 -17.63
C LYS A 4 -45.28 10.59 -16.91
N GLN A 5 -46.44 10.81 -17.51
CA GLN A 5 -47.73 10.40 -16.95
C GLN A 5 -47.88 8.86 -16.91
N GLN A 6 -47.46 8.17 -17.97
CA GLN A 6 -47.44 6.70 -18.01
C GLN A 6 -46.49 6.13 -16.96
N ILE A 7 -45.29 6.70 -16.81
CA ILE A 7 -44.31 6.32 -15.79
C ILE A 7 -44.91 6.47 -14.38
N ILE A 8 -45.52 7.62 -14.07
CA ILE A 8 -46.17 7.86 -12.77
C ILE A 8 -47.30 6.84 -12.51
N LYS A 9 -48.13 6.55 -13.52
CA LYS A 9 -49.21 5.56 -13.41
C LYS A 9 -48.68 4.16 -13.10
N THR A 10 -47.58 3.76 -13.76
CA THR A 10 -46.90 2.48 -13.50
C THR A 10 -46.34 2.41 -12.09
N ILE A 11 -45.62 3.43 -11.64
CA ILE A 11 -45.07 3.52 -10.28
C ILE A 11 -46.19 3.40 -9.23
N ARG A 12 -47.32 4.11 -9.42
CA ARG A 12 -48.48 4.01 -8.51
C ARG A 12 -49.08 2.61 -8.47
N ARG A 13 -49.15 1.92 -9.62
CA ARG A 13 -49.64 0.54 -9.70
C ARG A 13 -48.74 -0.42 -8.93
N MET A 14 -47.42 -0.31 -9.10
CA MET A 14 -46.44 -1.12 -8.36
C MET A 14 -46.52 -0.87 -6.84
N SER A 15 -46.66 0.40 -6.44
CA SER A 15 -46.82 0.78 -5.04
C SER A 15 -48.08 0.16 -4.41
N ARG A 16 -49.21 0.15 -5.12
CA ARG A 16 -50.46 -0.50 -4.66
C ARG A 16 -50.29 -2.01 -4.47
N ARG A 17 -49.49 -2.65 -5.33
CA ARG A 17 -49.15 -4.08 -5.24
C ARG A 17 -48.11 -4.40 -4.17
N ARG A 18 -47.60 -3.39 -3.45
CA ARG A 18 -46.51 -3.53 -2.46
C ARG A 18 -45.26 -4.18 -3.06
N GLU A 19 -44.98 -3.91 -4.33
CA GLU A 19 -43.72 -4.29 -4.96
C GLU A 19 -42.57 -3.43 -4.37
N PRO A 20 -41.34 -3.95 -4.31
CA PRO A 20 -40.19 -3.17 -3.87
C PRO A 20 -39.88 -2.03 -4.85
N LEU A 21 -39.72 -0.81 -4.32
CA LEU A 21 -39.52 0.41 -5.12
C LEU A 21 -38.14 1.05 -4.92
N ASN A 22 -37.21 0.38 -4.25
CA ASN A 22 -35.80 0.80 -4.30
C ASN A 22 -35.24 0.56 -5.70
N ILE A 23 -34.36 1.46 -6.16
CA ILE A 23 -33.84 1.50 -7.53
C ILE A 23 -33.29 0.15 -7.97
N THR A 24 -32.52 -0.53 -7.12
CA THR A 24 -31.91 -1.81 -7.50
C THR A 24 -32.94 -2.90 -7.72
N ALA A 25 -34.00 -2.97 -6.91
CA ALA A 25 -35.08 -3.93 -7.10
C ALA A 25 -35.87 -3.64 -8.39
N VAL A 26 -36.22 -2.38 -8.62
CA VAL A 26 -36.94 -1.99 -9.85
C VAL A 26 -36.06 -2.19 -11.09
N LYS A 27 -34.75 -1.98 -10.99
CA LYS A 27 -33.83 -2.26 -12.09
C LYS A 27 -33.79 -3.74 -12.46
N ARG A 28 -33.96 -4.65 -11.49
CA ARG A 28 -34.05 -6.09 -11.75
C ARG A 28 -35.39 -6.49 -12.36
N SER A 29 -36.50 -5.95 -11.87
CA SER A 29 -37.85 -6.36 -12.30
C SER A 29 -38.41 -5.59 -13.50
N HIS A 30 -38.03 -4.33 -13.67
CA HIS A 30 -38.52 -3.40 -14.69
C HIS A 30 -37.39 -2.46 -15.18
N PRO A 31 -36.34 -2.99 -15.85
CA PRO A 31 -35.21 -2.19 -16.30
C PRO A 31 -35.62 -1.06 -17.25
N GLU A 32 -36.58 -1.30 -18.15
CA GLU A 32 -37.16 -0.31 -19.05
C GLU A 32 -37.82 0.88 -18.33
N LEU A 33 -38.40 0.65 -17.15
CA LEU A 33 -38.99 1.73 -16.35
C LEU A 33 -37.90 2.63 -15.76
N ILE A 34 -36.80 2.04 -15.26
CA ILE A 34 -35.64 2.79 -14.78
C ILE A 34 -35.04 3.60 -15.93
N GLU A 35 -34.76 2.97 -17.06
CA GLU A 35 -34.22 3.68 -18.23
C GLU A 35 -35.12 4.85 -18.66
N ALA A 36 -36.44 4.63 -18.72
CA ALA A 36 -37.39 5.68 -19.07
C ALA A 36 -37.39 6.84 -18.07
N VAL A 37 -37.19 6.60 -16.77
CA VAL A 37 -37.12 7.67 -15.75
C VAL A 37 -35.85 8.50 -15.89
N TYR A 38 -34.70 7.84 -16.11
CA TYR A 38 -33.39 8.50 -16.13
C TYR A 38 -33.08 9.21 -17.46
N THR A 39 -33.83 8.93 -18.53
CA THR A 39 -33.70 9.60 -19.84
C THR A 39 -34.46 10.94 -19.93
N VAL A 40 -35.41 11.19 -19.03
CA VAL A 40 -36.19 12.44 -18.99
C VAL A 40 -35.31 13.67 -18.75
N LYS A 41 -35.52 14.74 -19.55
CA LYS A 41 -34.87 16.06 -19.39
C LYS A 41 -35.89 17.18 -19.09
N PRO A 42 -35.54 18.19 -18.27
CA PRO A 42 -34.38 18.23 -17.36
C PRO A 42 -34.38 17.04 -16.41
N PHE A 43 -33.19 16.67 -15.90
CA PHE A 43 -32.99 15.42 -15.16
C PHE A 43 -34.06 15.23 -14.07
N TRP A 44 -34.80 14.13 -14.16
CA TRP A 44 -35.90 13.84 -13.23
C TRP A 44 -35.42 12.99 -12.05
N GLY A 45 -34.90 11.79 -12.33
CA GLY A 45 -34.41 10.86 -11.32
C GLY A 45 -35.52 10.13 -10.55
N TRP A 46 -35.17 8.99 -9.94
CA TRP A 46 -36.14 8.08 -9.34
C TRP A 46 -36.83 8.66 -8.10
N LYS A 47 -36.08 9.35 -7.24
CA LYS A 47 -36.62 10.01 -6.06
C LYS A 47 -37.68 11.06 -6.41
N GLN A 48 -37.47 11.83 -7.47
CA GLN A 48 -38.45 12.83 -7.91
C GLN A 48 -39.65 12.16 -8.58
N ALA A 49 -39.44 11.10 -9.36
CA ALA A 49 -40.53 10.32 -9.94
C ALA A 49 -41.46 9.73 -8.87
N LEU A 50 -40.90 9.21 -7.76
CA LEU A 50 -41.68 8.77 -6.60
C LEU A 50 -42.42 9.93 -5.92
N LYS A 51 -41.76 11.09 -5.76
CA LYS A 51 -42.39 12.28 -5.20
C LYS A 51 -43.58 12.76 -6.04
N ASP A 52 -43.44 12.80 -7.36
CA ASP A 52 -44.50 13.19 -8.29
C ASP A 52 -45.63 12.14 -8.35
N ALA A 53 -45.29 10.87 -8.13
CA ALA A 53 -46.25 9.80 -7.90
C ALA A 53 -46.98 9.89 -6.54
N ARG A 54 -46.61 10.84 -5.67
CA ARG A 54 -47.08 11.03 -4.28
C ARG A 54 -46.72 9.86 -3.35
N ILE A 55 -45.56 9.24 -3.57
CA ILE A 55 -45.04 8.15 -2.75
C ILE A 55 -43.86 8.67 -1.94
N ASN A 56 -43.94 8.53 -0.61
CA ASN A 56 -42.84 8.89 0.27
C ASN A 56 -41.76 7.79 0.23
N TYR A 57 -40.53 8.17 -0.11
CA TYR A 57 -39.39 7.27 -0.15
C TYR A 57 -39.19 6.48 1.15
N ALA A 58 -39.40 7.11 2.30
CA ALA A 58 -39.22 6.46 3.61
C ALA A 58 -40.22 5.33 3.89
N ARG A 59 -41.30 5.23 3.11
CA ARG A 59 -42.37 4.22 3.27
C ARG A 59 -42.37 3.17 2.17
N ILE A 60 -41.40 3.20 1.25
CA ILE A 60 -41.34 2.18 0.19
C ILE A 60 -40.92 0.84 0.78
N ARG A 61 -41.39 -0.24 0.16
CA ARG A 61 -40.82 -1.56 0.39
C ARG A 61 -39.43 -1.60 -0.27
N VAL A 62 -38.45 -2.07 0.49
CA VAL A 62 -37.06 -2.24 0.04
C VAL A 62 -36.76 -3.73 -0.04
N GLU A 63 -36.15 -4.16 -1.14
CA GLU A 63 -35.66 -5.52 -1.32
C GLU A 63 -34.22 -5.51 -1.82
N LEU A 64 -33.35 -6.25 -1.11
CA LEU A 64 -31.95 -6.40 -1.46
C LEU A 64 -31.67 -7.83 -1.90
N GLN A 65 -30.95 -7.96 -3.01
CA GLN A 65 -30.48 -9.26 -3.46
C GLN A 65 -29.36 -9.78 -2.53
N GLU A 66 -29.59 -10.93 -1.89
CA GLU A 66 -28.63 -11.54 -0.96
C GLU A 66 -27.56 -12.38 -1.64
N TYR A 67 -27.87 -12.96 -2.80
CA TYR A 67 -26.99 -13.88 -3.52
C TYR A 67 -26.91 -13.50 -4.99
N LEU A 68 -25.70 -13.64 -5.56
CA LEU A 68 -25.45 -13.48 -6.97
C LEU A 68 -25.11 -14.85 -7.57
N THR A 69 -25.73 -15.18 -8.68
CA THR A 69 -25.47 -16.43 -9.39
C THR A 69 -24.22 -16.28 -10.24
N CYS A 70 -23.30 -17.25 -10.15
CA CYS A 70 -22.10 -17.25 -10.99
C CYS A 70 -22.43 -17.66 -12.41
N GLU A 71 -22.25 -16.76 -13.40
CA GLU A 71 -22.51 -17.06 -14.82
C GLU A 71 -21.67 -18.23 -15.40
N ILE A 72 -20.57 -18.62 -14.75
CA ILE A 72 -19.73 -19.76 -15.21
C ILE A 72 -20.26 -21.10 -14.69
N CYS A 73 -20.82 -21.16 -13.48
CA CYS A 73 -21.19 -22.45 -12.85
C CYS A 73 -22.56 -22.50 -12.18
N GLY A 74 -23.38 -21.45 -12.32
CA GLY A 74 -24.72 -21.35 -11.75
C GLY A 74 -24.76 -21.31 -10.22
N LYS A 75 -23.62 -21.19 -9.53
CA LYS A 75 -23.59 -21.23 -8.06
C LYS A 75 -23.89 -19.87 -7.44
N ASP A 76 -24.85 -19.84 -6.53
CA ASP A 76 -25.19 -18.67 -5.73
C ASP A 76 -24.12 -18.32 -4.70
N CYS A 77 -23.62 -17.09 -4.77
CA CYS A 77 -22.53 -16.57 -3.98
C CYS A 77 -22.83 -15.15 -3.49
N ARG A 78 -22.54 -14.87 -2.21
CA ARG A 78 -22.59 -13.49 -1.68
C ARG A 78 -21.45 -12.60 -2.20
N HIS A 79 -20.31 -13.21 -2.51
CA HIS A 79 -19.09 -12.51 -2.94
C HIS A 79 -18.49 -13.20 -4.17
N LEU A 80 -19.04 -12.91 -5.34
CA LEU A 80 -18.69 -13.54 -6.59
C LEU A 80 -17.24 -13.29 -7.00
N ALA A 81 -16.67 -12.12 -6.69
CA ALA A 81 -15.26 -11.81 -6.98
C ALA A 81 -14.25 -12.82 -6.43
N ASN A 82 -14.47 -13.34 -5.21
CA ASN A 82 -13.57 -14.34 -4.63
C ASN A 82 -13.88 -15.73 -5.19
N HIS A 83 -15.15 -16.00 -5.48
CA HIS A 83 -15.58 -17.25 -6.08
C HIS A 83 -14.96 -17.45 -7.47
N VAL A 84 -15.07 -16.48 -8.38
CA VAL A 84 -14.55 -16.60 -9.75
C VAL A 84 -13.03 -16.78 -9.77
N ILE A 85 -12.31 -16.06 -8.90
CA ILE A 85 -10.85 -16.22 -8.75
C ILE A 85 -10.49 -17.60 -8.21
N LEU A 86 -11.15 -18.07 -7.15
CA LEU A 86 -10.77 -19.30 -6.45
C LEU A 86 -11.27 -20.58 -7.14
N LYS A 87 -12.41 -20.52 -7.83
CA LYS A 87 -13.07 -21.68 -8.45
C LYS A 87 -12.84 -21.78 -9.94
N HIS A 88 -12.80 -20.65 -10.65
CA HIS A 88 -12.61 -20.63 -12.10
C HIS A 88 -11.20 -20.19 -12.50
N GLY A 89 -10.42 -19.62 -11.57
CA GLY A 89 -9.08 -19.11 -11.89
C GLY A 89 -9.10 -17.91 -12.83
N VAL A 90 -10.27 -17.28 -12.99
CA VAL A 90 -10.52 -16.10 -13.83
C VAL A 90 -10.43 -14.87 -12.94
N THR A 91 -9.73 -13.83 -13.41
CA THR A 91 -9.70 -12.56 -12.68
C THR A 91 -11.06 -11.87 -12.74
N THR A 92 -11.35 -11.00 -11.78
CA THR A 92 -12.60 -10.22 -11.81
C THR A 92 -12.73 -9.35 -13.05
N ASP A 93 -11.61 -8.86 -13.59
CA ASP A 93 -11.60 -8.03 -14.79
C ASP A 93 -11.95 -8.86 -16.04
N GLU A 94 -11.38 -10.07 -16.17
CA GLU A 94 -11.72 -11.01 -17.26
C GLU A 94 -13.19 -11.45 -17.16
N TYR A 95 -13.67 -11.76 -15.96
CA TYR A 95 -15.07 -12.11 -15.75
C TYR A 95 -16.04 -10.97 -16.14
N LEU A 96 -15.68 -9.72 -15.84
CA LEU A 96 -16.46 -8.55 -16.25
C LEU A 96 -16.31 -8.19 -17.73
N MET A 97 -15.30 -8.70 -18.44
CA MET A 97 -15.23 -8.55 -19.90
C MET A 97 -16.23 -9.47 -20.59
N ASP A 98 -16.35 -10.70 -20.09
CA ASP A 98 -17.27 -11.70 -20.63
C ASP A 98 -18.72 -11.44 -20.17
N TYR A 99 -18.89 -10.89 -18.96
CA TYR A 99 -20.19 -10.56 -18.36
C TYR A 99 -20.20 -9.10 -17.84
N PRO A 100 -20.31 -8.11 -18.73
CA PRO A 100 -20.18 -6.69 -18.38
C PRO A 100 -21.26 -6.17 -17.43
N ASP A 101 -22.43 -6.79 -17.42
CA ASP A 101 -23.53 -6.44 -16.52
C ASP A 101 -23.51 -7.22 -15.19
N ALA A 102 -22.57 -8.15 -15.01
CA ALA A 102 -22.49 -8.95 -13.80
C ALA A 102 -21.98 -8.12 -12.60
N GLU A 103 -22.71 -8.19 -11.49
CA GLU A 103 -22.26 -7.63 -10.23
C GLU A 103 -21.33 -8.62 -9.51
N LEU A 104 -20.31 -8.11 -8.80
CA LEU A 104 -19.32 -8.96 -8.12
C LEU A 104 -19.60 -9.18 -6.63
N VAL A 105 -20.50 -8.38 -6.05
CA VAL A 105 -20.85 -8.37 -4.62
C VAL A 105 -22.35 -8.11 -4.48
N CYS A 106 -23.04 -8.91 -3.67
CA CYS A 106 -24.49 -8.81 -3.51
C CYS A 106 -24.92 -7.49 -2.83
N GLU A 107 -26.19 -7.13 -2.98
CA GLU A 107 -26.72 -5.85 -2.52
C GLU A 107 -26.77 -5.74 -1.00
N ASP A 108 -27.08 -6.83 -0.30
CA ASP A 108 -27.04 -6.87 1.18
C ASP A 108 -25.64 -6.52 1.72
N MET A 109 -24.58 -7.08 1.12
CA MET A 109 -23.20 -6.74 1.50
C MET A 109 -22.85 -5.30 1.14
N ARG A 110 -23.29 -4.80 -0.03
CA ARG A 110 -23.09 -3.39 -0.41
C ARG A 110 -23.80 -2.45 0.56
N ALA A 111 -24.98 -2.83 1.05
CA ALA A 111 -25.75 -2.01 1.98
C ALA A 111 -25.08 -1.87 3.35
N LYS A 112 -24.52 -2.97 3.87
CA LYS A 112 -23.74 -2.97 5.12
C LYS A 112 -22.51 -2.05 5.05
N LEU A 113 -21.89 -1.94 3.87
CA LEU A 113 -20.75 -1.04 3.66
C LEU A 113 -21.16 0.44 3.56
N LEU A 114 -22.41 0.75 3.22
CA LEU A 114 -22.91 2.12 3.10
C LEU A 114 -23.22 2.75 4.48
N GLN A 115 -23.64 1.94 5.45
CA GLN A 115 -24.08 2.37 6.78
C GLN A 115 -22.98 3.04 7.63
N THR A 116 -21.72 3.03 7.18
CA THR A 116 -20.59 3.58 7.94
C THR A 116 -20.33 5.07 7.71
N ASP A 117 -20.88 5.66 6.66
CA ASP A 117 -20.67 7.07 6.30
C ASP A 117 -21.96 7.89 6.58
N ALA A 118 -21.84 9.01 7.30
CA ALA A 118 -22.96 9.92 7.60
C ALA A 118 -22.81 11.26 6.85
N PRO A 119 -23.11 11.31 5.54
CA PRO A 119 -23.05 12.55 4.77
C PRO A 119 -24.18 13.54 5.15
N PRO A 120 -24.05 14.83 4.80
CA PRO A 120 -25.04 15.87 5.10
C PRO A 120 -26.47 15.53 4.61
N ILE A 121 -26.57 14.86 3.46
CA ILE A 121 -27.83 14.28 3.00
C ILE A 121 -27.78 12.78 3.27
N ARG A 122 -28.53 12.33 4.28
CA ARG A 122 -28.64 10.90 4.62
C ARG A 122 -28.96 10.06 3.40
N HIS A 123 -28.39 8.87 3.34
CA HIS A 123 -28.72 7.92 2.29
C HIS A 123 -30.20 7.51 2.41
N TRP A 124 -30.94 7.61 1.29
CA TRP A 124 -32.30 7.09 1.19
C TRP A 124 -32.35 5.75 0.47
N GLU A 125 -31.33 5.42 -0.33
CA GLU A 125 -31.13 4.06 -0.82
C GLU A 125 -30.22 3.24 0.09
N PRO A 126 -30.47 1.91 0.17
CA PRO A 126 -29.70 1.02 1.02
C PRO A 126 -28.28 0.79 0.50
N CYS A 127 -28.02 0.89 -0.81
CA CYS A 127 -26.71 0.64 -1.39
C CYS A 127 -26.42 1.57 -2.59
N TRP A 128 -25.14 1.63 -3.00
CA TRP A 128 -24.74 2.39 -4.18
C TRP A 128 -25.09 1.66 -5.48
N SER A 129 -25.80 2.35 -6.38
CA SER A 129 -25.99 2.03 -7.80
C SER A 129 -25.63 3.22 -8.68
N ARG A 130 -25.46 2.98 -9.99
CA ARG A 130 -25.17 4.06 -10.97
C ARG A 130 -26.26 5.13 -10.96
N GLU A 131 -27.50 4.69 -10.94
CA GLU A 131 -28.72 5.49 -10.92
C GLU A 131 -28.83 6.31 -9.63
N TYR A 132 -28.52 5.69 -8.48
CA TYR A 132 -28.55 6.38 -7.19
C TYR A 132 -27.50 7.49 -7.07
N VAL A 133 -26.33 7.32 -7.70
CA VAL A 133 -25.32 8.39 -7.77
C VAL A 133 -25.89 9.61 -8.50
N LEU A 134 -26.62 9.43 -9.60
CA LEU A 134 -27.25 10.53 -10.33
C LEU A 134 -28.32 11.22 -9.49
N ASP A 135 -29.19 10.44 -8.85
CA ASP A 135 -30.23 10.94 -7.95
C ASP A 135 -29.66 11.78 -6.81
N ARG A 136 -28.55 11.32 -6.20
CA ARG A 136 -27.85 12.07 -5.16
C ARG A 136 -27.22 13.34 -5.70
N THR A 137 -26.51 13.29 -6.81
CA THR A 137 -25.89 14.48 -7.42
C THR A 137 -26.94 15.55 -7.72
N ALA A 138 -28.09 15.17 -8.29
CA ALA A 138 -29.19 16.08 -8.56
C ALA A 138 -29.85 16.64 -7.29
N GLU A 139 -29.95 15.84 -6.21
CA GLU A 139 -30.45 16.31 -4.92
C GLU A 139 -29.51 17.34 -4.28
N TYR A 140 -28.19 17.10 -4.29
CA TYR A 140 -27.22 18.06 -3.77
C TYR A 140 -27.30 19.40 -4.52
N HIS A 141 -27.40 19.35 -5.85
CA HIS A 141 -27.58 20.55 -6.66
C HIS A 141 -28.89 21.30 -6.32
N ARG A 142 -30.02 20.58 -6.22
CA ARG A 142 -31.32 21.19 -5.87
C ARG A 142 -31.34 21.85 -4.48
N ARG A 143 -30.52 21.37 -3.54
CA ARG A 143 -30.37 21.97 -2.21
C ARG A 143 -29.34 23.11 -2.16
N GLY A 144 -28.76 23.50 -3.30
CA GLY A 144 -27.82 24.62 -3.39
C GLY A 144 -26.42 24.32 -2.85
N TYR A 145 -26.03 23.05 -2.70
CA TYR A 145 -24.66 22.73 -2.29
C TYR A 145 -23.64 23.07 -3.41
N PRO A 146 -22.42 23.50 -3.06
CA PRO A 146 -21.40 23.82 -4.05
C PRO A 146 -20.91 22.55 -4.76
N MET A 147 -21.27 22.39 -6.03
CA MET A 147 -21.05 21.14 -6.79
C MET A 147 -19.63 21.01 -7.39
N HIS A 148 -18.76 22.01 -7.22
CA HIS A 148 -17.40 21.95 -7.74
C HIS A 148 -16.52 21.00 -6.90
N THR A 149 -15.71 20.19 -7.58
CA THR A 149 -15.01 19.02 -7.02
C THR A 149 -14.16 19.33 -5.78
N GLY A 150 -13.55 20.52 -5.75
CA GLY A 150 -12.64 20.93 -4.67
C GLY A 150 -13.32 21.20 -3.33
N LYS A 151 -14.51 21.84 -3.31
CA LYS A 151 -15.29 22.02 -2.06
C LYS A 151 -16.23 20.85 -1.81
N PHE A 152 -16.76 20.21 -2.86
CA PHE A 152 -17.70 19.11 -2.70
C PHE A 152 -17.06 17.87 -2.04
N SER A 153 -15.75 17.66 -2.22
CA SER A 153 -15.05 16.56 -1.52
C SER A 153 -15.06 16.69 -0.01
N ASP A 154 -15.13 17.92 0.52
CA ASP A 154 -15.22 18.16 1.96
C ASP A 154 -16.64 17.94 2.49
N ILE A 155 -17.64 17.93 1.60
CA ILE A 155 -19.07 17.75 1.91
C ILE A 155 -19.47 16.27 1.86
N ASP A 156 -19.25 15.61 0.73
CA ASP A 156 -19.57 14.19 0.54
C ASP A 156 -18.57 13.51 -0.40
N ASN A 157 -17.42 13.13 0.15
CA ASN A 157 -16.41 12.35 -0.58
C ASN A 157 -16.92 10.95 -0.96
N SER A 158 -17.91 10.39 -0.25
CA SER A 158 -18.45 9.06 -0.58
C SER A 158 -19.16 9.06 -1.93
N LEU A 159 -19.92 10.13 -2.21
CA LEU A 159 -20.58 10.34 -3.50
C LEU A 159 -19.57 10.56 -4.64
N ILE A 160 -18.48 11.30 -4.41
CA ILE A 160 -17.40 11.45 -5.40
C ILE A 160 -16.76 10.09 -5.72
N LEU A 161 -16.49 9.26 -4.71
CA LEU A 161 -15.93 7.93 -4.93
C LEU A 161 -16.89 7.01 -5.68
N ALA A 162 -18.19 7.09 -5.38
CA ALA A 162 -19.23 6.35 -6.09
C ALA A 162 -19.34 6.83 -7.56
N ALA A 163 -19.30 8.13 -7.83
CA ALA A 163 -19.27 8.67 -9.18
C ALA A 163 -18.05 8.19 -9.99
N ASN A 164 -16.85 8.18 -9.39
CA ASN A 164 -15.67 7.60 -10.04
C ASN A 164 -15.85 6.11 -10.37
N ARG A 165 -16.55 5.35 -9.51
CA ARG A 165 -16.77 3.92 -9.72
C ARG A 165 -17.81 3.63 -10.80
N PHE A 166 -18.96 4.31 -10.77
CA PHE A 166 -20.12 3.95 -11.62
C PHE A 166 -20.26 4.79 -12.89
N LEU A 167 -19.66 5.98 -12.92
CA LEU A 167 -19.81 6.95 -14.02
C LEU A 167 -18.47 7.37 -14.64
N GLY A 168 -17.35 6.86 -14.12
CA GLY A 168 -16.00 7.18 -14.62
C GLY A 168 -15.40 8.47 -14.04
N GLY A 169 -16.19 9.30 -13.37
CA GLY A 169 -15.72 10.48 -12.68
C GLY A 169 -16.84 11.40 -12.18
N TRP A 170 -16.47 12.46 -11.45
CA TRP A 170 -17.41 13.43 -10.89
C TRP A 170 -17.99 14.37 -11.96
N ASN A 171 -17.17 14.77 -12.93
CA ASN A 171 -17.62 15.66 -14.00
C ASN A 171 -18.66 14.97 -14.89
N GLU A 172 -18.46 13.67 -15.15
CA GLU A 172 -19.38 12.81 -15.89
C GLU A 172 -20.72 12.69 -15.16
N ALA A 173 -20.71 12.61 -13.82
CA ALA A 173 -21.92 12.63 -13.02
C ALA A 173 -22.65 13.97 -13.10
N LEU A 174 -21.93 15.09 -13.06
CA LEU A 174 -22.50 16.43 -13.23
C LEU A 174 -23.13 16.60 -14.62
N ILE A 175 -22.42 16.19 -15.68
CA ILE A 175 -22.92 16.23 -17.07
C ILE A 175 -24.17 15.37 -17.21
N ALA A 176 -24.19 14.17 -16.63
CA ALA A 176 -25.33 13.26 -16.72
C ALA A 176 -26.61 13.84 -16.09
N VAL A 177 -26.49 14.61 -15.01
CA VAL A 177 -27.63 15.34 -14.40
C VAL A 177 -27.91 16.70 -15.06
N GLY A 178 -27.17 17.07 -16.11
CA GLY A 178 -27.38 18.30 -16.90
C GLY A 178 -26.67 19.53 -16.37
N LEU A 179 -25.63 19.38 -15.53
CA LEU A 179 -24.82 20.47 -15.00
C LEU A 179 -23.53 20.62 -15.81
N ASP A 180 -23.15 21.87 -16.11
CA ASP A 180 -21.89 22.18 -16.78
C ASP A 180 -20.77 22.34 -15.73
N PRO A 181 -19.78 21.42 -15.68
CA PRO A 181 -18.69 21.50 -14.71
C PRO A 181 -17.83 22.77 -14.87
N ARG A 182 -17.74 23.34 -16.07
CA ARG A 182 -16.89 24.52 -16.36
C ARG A 182 -17.47 25.80 -15.78
N LYS A 183 -18.80 25.96 -15.83
CA LYS A 183 -19.49 27.11 -15.23
C LYS A 183 -19.36 27.08 -13.71
N LEU A 184 -19.54 25.90 -13.11
CA LEU A 184 -19.42 25.69 -11.66
C LEU A 184 -18.01 25.96 -11.12
N THR A 185 -16.95 25.66 -11.89
CA THR A 185 -15.59 26.05 -11.51
C THR A 185 -15.38 27.56 -11.64
N GLN A 186 -15.79 28.18 -12.75
CA GLN A 186 -15.54 29.60 -12.98
C GLN A 186 -16.19 30.54 -11.95
N GLU A 187 -17.42 30.23 -11.51
CA GLU A 187 -18.10 30.98 -10.44
C GLU A 187 -17.44 30.81 -9.07
N ALA A 188 -16.98 29.59 -8.74
CA ALA A 188 -16.25 29.34 -7.50
C ALA A 188 -14.88 30.04 -7.45
N TYR A 189 -14.26 30.28 -8.61
CA TYR A 189 -13.01 31.03 -8.73
C TYR A 189 -13.20 32.54 -8.60
N ARG A 190 -14.23 33.14 -9.23
CA ARG A 190 -14.54 34.58 -9.14
C ARG A 190 -14.73 35.08 -7.70
N GLN A 191 -15.19 34.20 -6.80
CA GLN A 191 -15.42 34.52 -5.39
C GLN A 191 -14.14 34.54 -4.52
N MET A 192 -12.94 34.24 -5.04
CA MET A 192 -11.72 33.99 -4.23
C MET A 192 -10.53 34.98 -4.39
N HIS A 193 -10.63 36.10 -5.12
CA HIS A 193 -9.42 36.86 -5.51
C HIS A 193 -9.00 38.03 -4.58
N ILE A 194 -7.80 37.89 -3.99
CA ILE A 194 -6.97 38.94 -3.32
C ILE A 194 -6.20 39.80 -4.35
N TYR A 195 -5.86 39.25 -5.51
CA TYR A 195 -5.22 39.95 -6.63
C TYR A 195 -6.23 40.05 -7.78
N ARG A 196 -6.82 41.24 -7.94
CA ARG A 196 -7.99 41.47 -8.81
C ARG A 196 -7.61 42.01 -10.19
N ASP A 197 -6.41 42.55 -10.32
CA ASP A 197 -5.92 43.20 -11.54
C ASP A 197 -4.40 43.01 -11.73
N LYS A 198 -3.89 43.43 -12.89
CA LYS A 198 -2.46 43.38 -13.24
C LYS A 198 -1.58 44.16 -12.27
N GLU A 199 -2.08 45.26 -11.71
CA GLU A 199 -1.33 46.16 -10.83
C GLU A 199 -1.07 45.52 -9.45
N SER A 200 -2.10 44.91 -8.87
CA SER A 200 -2.02 44.17 -7.60
C SER A 200 -1.02 43.01 -7.66
N ILE A 201 -0.85 42.38 -8.83
CA ILE A 201 0.13 41.33 -9.07
C ILE A 201 1.55 41.91 -9.13
N ILE A 202 1.74 43.03 -9.84
CA ILE A 202 3.03 43.74 -9.92
C ILE A 202 3.47 44.19 -8.53
N GLN A 203 2.55 44.79 -7.75
CA GLN A 203 2.79 45.17 -6.37
C GLN A 203 3.15 43.96 -5.49
N GLY A 204 2.45 42.83 -5.66
CA GLY A 204 2.78 41.58 -4.96
C GLY A 204 4.18 41.03 -5.26
N ILE A 205 4.65 41.18 -6.51
CA ILE A 205 6.02 40.80 -6.90
C ILE A 205 7.05 41.77 -6.28
N ARG A 206 6.81 43.08 -6.37
CA ARG A 206 7.68 44.13 -5.82
C ARG A 206 7.81 44.04 -4.30
N GLN A 207 6.71 43.76 -3.60
CA GLN A 207 6.71 43.56 -2.15
C GLN A 207 7.61 42.39 -1.75
N ARG A 208 7.55 41.27 -2.49
CA ARG A 208 8.43 40.12 -2.21
C ARG A 208 9.91 40.43 -2.49
N LEU A 209 10.23 41.25 -3.48
CA LEU A 209 11.60 41.72 -3.71
C LEU A 209 12.10 42.56 -2.54
N LYS A 210 11.26 43.48 -2.04
CA LYS A 210 11.56 44.34 -0.89
C LYS A 210 11.85 43.50 0.36
N GLU A 211 11.10 42.42 0.57
CA GLU A 211 11.30 41.46 1.66
C GLU A 211 12.46 40.46 1.42
N ARG A 212 13.20 40.58 0.30
CA ARG A 212 14.26 39.65 -0.11
C ARG A 212 13.78 38.19 -0.19
N LEU A 213 12.51 37.98 -0.49
CA LEU A 213 11.91 36.66 -0.61
C LEU A 213 12.13 36.07 -2.01
N PRO A 214 12.33 34.75 -2.11
CA PRO A 214 12.50 34.11 -3.40
C PRO A 214 11.24 34.22 -4.28
N LEU A 215 11.46 34.60 -5.55
CA LEU A 215 10.44 34.71 -6.60
C LEU A 215 10.38 33.51 -7.56
N HIS A 216 11.28 32.54 -7.41
CA HIS A 216 11.30 31.38 -8.28
C HIS A 216 10.11 30.46 -7.97
N ARG A 217 9.53 29.85 -9.01
CA ARG A 217 8.30 29.04 -8.93
C ARG A 217 8.30 27.99 -7.80
N ALA A 218 9.46 27.36 -7.55
CA ALA A 218 9.56 26.34 -6.50
C ALA A 218 9.41 26.92 -5.09
N ALA A 219 9.83 28.15 -4.84
CA ALA A 219 9.61 28.82 -3.55
C ALA A 219 8.18 29.31 -3.40
N LEU A 220 7.58 29.87 -4.45
CA LEU A 220 6.19 30.32 -4.42
C LEU A 220 5.18 29.17 -4.16
N ASN A 221 5.52 27.94 -4.59
CA ASN A 221 4.70 26.75 -4.37
C ASN A 221 4.93 26.04 -3.02
N ARG A 222 5.98 26.37 -2.28
CA ARG A 222 6.28 25.71 -1.00
C ARG A 222 5.59 26.43 0.16
N ARG A 223 4.90 25.67 1.01
CA ARG A 223 4.43 26.16 2.32
C ARG A 223 5.54 25.99 3.35
N ASP A 224 6.62 26.76 3.18
CA ASP A 224 7.77 26.81 4.09
C ASP A 224 7.87 28.21 4.67
N GLU A 225 7.99 28.29 6.00
CA GLU A 225 8.06 29.51 6.81
C GLU A 225 9.24 30.42 6.38
N ARG A 226 10.33 29.82 5.91
CA ARG A 226 11.50 30.55 5.39
C ARG A 226 11.26 31.20 4.01
N THR A 227 10.33 30.67 3.22
CA THR A 227 10.06 31.13 1.84
C THR A 227 8.75 31.88 1.69
N LYS A 228 7.89 31.85 2.71
CA LYS A 228 6.53 32.42 2.75
C LYS A 228 5.80 32.19 1.43
N GLY A 229 5.47 30.94 1.09
CA GLY A 229 4.89 30.59 -0.21
C GLY A 229 3.63 31.39 -0.57
N HIS A 230 3.49 31.73 -1.86
CA HIS A 230 2.44 32.64 -2.35
C HIS A 230 1.83 32.13 -3.66
N VAL A 231 1.08 31.02 -3.54
CA VAL A 231 0.50 30.29 -4.68
C VAL A 231 -0.55 31.11 -5.43
N SER A 232 -1.32 31.94 -4.71
CA SER A 232 -2.32 32.85 -5.28
C SER A 232 -1.68 33.89 -6.22
N LEU A 233 -0.55 34.47 -5.82
CA LEU A 233 0.22 35.41 -6.64
C LEU A 233 0.76 34.76 -7.91
N LEU A 234 1.32 33.54 -7.81
CA LEU A 234 1.83 32.79 -8.96
C LEU A 234 0.73 32.46 -9.97
N LYS A 235 -0.42 31.98 -9.50
CA LYS A 235 -1.56 31.62 -10.37
C LYS A 235 -2.15 32.85 -11.07
N SER A 236 -2.40 33.91 -10.31
CA SER A 236 -2.94 35.16 -10.85
C SER A 236 -1.97 35.80 -11.85
N GLY A 237 -0.66 35.75 -11.59
CA GLY A 237 0.34 36.25 -12.54
C GLY A 237 0.41 35.48 -13.86
N ILE A 238 0.21 34.16 -13.83
CA ILE A 238 0.13 33.36 -15.07
C ILE A 238 -1.15 33.70 -15.85
N GLU A 239 -2.26 33.92 -15.15
CA GLU A 239 -3.56 34.18 -15.77
C GLU A 239 -3.62 35.57 -16.43
N PHE A 240 -3.18 36.62 -15.74
CA PHE A 240 -3.26 38.00 -16.23
C PHE A 240 -2.16 38.37 -17.23
N PHE A 241 -0.99 37.71 -17.18
CA PHE A 241 0.16 38.01 -18.05
C PHE A 241 0.52 36.85 -19.00
N GLY A 242 -0.25 35.77 -19.00
CA GLY A 242 -0.04 34.55 -19.81
C GLY A 242 1.13 33.67 -19.34
N SER A 243 2.15 34.26 -18.70
CA SER A 243 3.25 33.54 -18.09
C SER A 243 3.80 34.27 -16.87
N TRP A 244 4.41 33.50 -15.95
CA TRP A 244 5.07 34.09 -14.79
C TRP A 244 6.28 34.94 -15.20
N ASP A 245 6.97 34.59 -16.29
CA ASP A 245 8.10 35.34 -16.80
C ASP A 245 7.64 36.72 -17.34
N ASN A 246 6.46 36.80 -17.96
CA ASN A 246 5.85 38.07 -18.36
C ASN A 246 5.41 38.90 -17.15
N ALA A 247 4.87 38.27 -16.10
CA ALA A 247 4.54 38.96 -14.86
C ALA A 247 5.79 39.53 -14.17
N LEU A 248 6.91 38.79 -14.19
CA LEU A 248 8.21 39.27 -13.70
C LEU A 248 8.73 40.44 -14.53
N LYS A 249 8.68 40.35 -15.87
CA LYS A 249 9.06 41.46 -16.76
C LYS A 249 8.22 42.70 -16.51
N ALA A 250 6.91 42.56 -16.38
CA ALA A 250 5.99 43.65 -16.06
C ALA A 250 6.28 44.28 -14.68
N ALA A 251 6.81 43.49 -13.74
CA ALA A 251 7.25 43.98 -12.44
C ALA A 251 8.68 44.56 -12.44
N GLY A 252 9.38 44.59 -13.58
CA GLY A 252 10.76 45.08 -13.72
C GLY A 252 11.83 44.08 -13.26
N VAL A 253 11.50 42.78 -13.20
CA VAL A 253 12.42 41.72 -12.77
C VAL A 253 12.84 40.87 -13.97
N ASP A 254 14.15 40.75 -14.18
CA ASP A 254 14.69 39.83 -15.19
C ASP A 254 14.42 38.35 -14.80
N PRO A 255 13.64 37.59 -15.60
CA PRO A 255 13.37 36.18 -15.34
C PRO A 255 14.63 35.30 -15.31
N GLU A 256 15.72 35.68 -15.98
CA GLU A 256 16.98 34.92 -15.99
C GLU A 256 17.67 34.94 -14.63
N VAL A 257 17.66 36.08 -13.94
CA VAL A 257 18.22 36.23 -12.59
C VAL A 257 17.48 35.31 -11.61
N VAL A 258 16.16 35.26 -11.72
CA VAL A 258 15.30 34.37 -10.91
C VAL A 258 15.57 32.89 -11.21
N ARG A 259 15.92 32.53 -12.46
CA ARG A 259 16.27 31.16 -12.87
C ARG A 259 17.68 30.73 -12.44
N LYS A 260 18.67 31.63 -12.45
CA LYS A 260 20.07 31.35 -12.09
C LYS A 260 20.29 31.13 -10.59
N ALA A 261 19.47 31.70 -9.72
CA ALA A 261 19.49 31.49 -8.26
C ALA A 261 19.16 30.04 -7.78
N LYS A 262 19.09 29.07 -8.71
CA LYS A 262 18.57 27.70 -8.51
C LYS A 262 19.60 26.67 -8.01
N TYR A 263 20.90 26.93 -8.02
CA TYR A 263 21.91 25.87 -7.75
C TYR A 263 22.98 26.28 -6.72
N PRO A 264 23.00 25.69 -5.50
CA PRO A 264 24.19 25.75 -4.65
C PRO A 264 25.37 24.95 -5.26
N LYS A 265 26.62 25.38 -5.04
CA LYS A 265 27.85 24.72 -5.52
C LYS A 265 27.89 23.23 -5.10
N ARG A 266 28.29 22.32 -6.01
CA ARG A 266 28.34 20.86 -5.77
C ARG A 266 29.57 20.46 -4.94
N LYS A 267 29.42 19.58 -3.94
CA LYS A 267 30.47 19.12 -3.01
C LYS A 267 31.63 18.34 -3.65
N TYR A 268 31.39 17.60 -4.75
CA TYR A 268 32.41 16.87 -5.52
C TYR A 268 32.22 17.20 -7.01
N ALA A 269 32.76 18.34 -7.42
CA ALA A 269 32.49 18.92 -8.74
C ALA A 269 33.25 18.19 -9.85
N THR A 270 34.39 17.59 -9.54
CA THR A 270 35.27 16.93 -10.51
C THR A 270 35.61 15.48 -10.13
N ARG A 271 36.14 14.72 -11.10
CA ARG A 271 36.74 13.39 -10.85
C ARG A 271 37.90 13.47 -9.86
N PHE A 272 38.65 14.58 -9.89
CA PHE A 272 39.81 14.84 -9.06
C PHE A 272 39.43 15.04 -7.59
N ASP A 273 38.38 15.84 -7.31
CA ASP A 273 37.87 16.06 -5.95
C ASP A 273 37.51 14.74 -5.26
N LEU A 274 36.95 13.81 -6.04
CA LEU A 274 36.52 12.50 -5.55
C LEU A 274 37.71 11.57 -5.22
N ILE A 275 38.71 11.51 -6.11
CA ILE A 275 39.95 10.77 -5.86
C ILE A 275 40.68 11.34 -4.64
N HIS A 276 40.76 12.67 -4.56
CA HIS A 276 41.41 13.36 -3.46
C HIS A 276 40.73 13.04 -2.12
N GLU A 277 39.40 13.04 -2.08
CA GLU A 277 38.64 12.66 -0.88
C GLU A 277 38.83 11.18 -0.49
N ILE A 278 38.83 10.23 -1.45
CA ILE A 278 39.10 8.81 -1.16
C ILE A 278 40.49 8.64 -0.54
N ARG A 279 41.52 9.27 -1.11
CA ARG A 279 42.89 9.25 -0.58
C ARG A 279 42.97 9.91 0.79
N ALA A 280 42.28 11.03 0.98
CA ALA A 280 42.27 11.75 2.25
C ALA A 280 41.60 10.95 3.36
N ARG A 281 40.56 10.16 3.05
CA ARG A 281 39.96 9.21 4.01
C ARG A 281 40.90 8.09 4.39
N HIS A 282 41.61 7.52 3.41
CA HIS A 282 42.60 6.49 3.68
C HIS A 282 43.73 7.02 4.59
N ARG A 283 44.25 8.24 4.31
CA ARG A 283 45.24 8.90 5.18
C ARG A 283 44.74 9.09 6.61
N ARG A 284 43.45 9.41 6.79
CA ARG A 284 42.81 9.55 8.10
C ARG A 284 42.47 8.22 8.78
N LYS A 285 42.89 7.08 8.21
CA LYS A 285 42.53 5.71 8.64
C LYS A 285 41.01 5.51 8.73
N TRP A 286 40.24 6.26 7.95
CA TRP A 286 38.80 6.06 7.86
C TRP A 286 38.50 4.91 6.92
N PRO A 287 37.46 4.11 7.21
CA PRO A 287 37.10 3.01 6.33
C PRO A 287 36.70 3.53 4.94
N ILE A 288 37.39 3.04 3.91
CA ILE A 288 37.09 3.32 2.49
C ILE A 288 36.38 2.15 1.79
N SER A 289 35.93 1.16 2.57
CA SER A 289 35.17 0.03 2.05
C SER A 289 33.76 0.48 1.66
N HIS A 290 33.23 -0.09 0.58
CA HIS A 290 31.88 0.26 0.10
C HIS A 290 30.81 0.16 1.20
N GLY A 291 30.86 -0.88 2.04
CA GLY A 291 29.89 -1.04 3.13
C GLY A 291 29.93 0.10 4.15
N GLU A 292 31.12 0.55 4.53
CA GLU A 292 31.30 1.60 5.54
C GLU A 292 30.99 3.01 5.00
N ILE A 293 31.20 3.25 3.69
CA ILE A 293 30.84 4.52 3.07
C ILE A 293 29.32 4.75 3.06
N PHE A 294 28.53 3.69 2.89
CA PHE A 294 27.06 3.78 2.86
C PHE A 294 26.38 3.53 4.21
N HIS A 295 27.01 2.76 5.11
CA HIS A 295 26.37 2.28 6.34
C HIS A 295 27.23 2.43 7.61
N GLY A 296 28.44 2.99 7.49
CA GLY A 296 29.37 3.17 8.60
C GLY A 296 29.14 4.47 9.39
N LYS A 297 29.87 4.63 10.51
CA LYS A 297 29.78 5.81 11.38
C LYS A 297 30.17 7.13 10.69
N LYS A 298 30.96 7.07 9.61
CA LYS A 298 31.41 8.21 8.80
C LYS A 298 30.85 8.13 7.38
N GLN A 299 29.55 7.84 7.26
CA GLN A 299 28.87 7.68 5.98
C GLN A 299 28.96 8.94 5.10
N ASP A 300 29.17 8.75 3.81
CA ASP A 300 29.08 9.80 2.80
C ASP A 300 28.51 9.21 1.50
N GLY A 301 27.18 9.13 1.47
CA GLY A 301 26.46 8.61 0.31
C GLY A 301 26.70 9.42 -0.96
N ALA A 302 27.01 10.73 -0.85
CA ALA A 302 27.32 11.56 -1.99
C ALA A 302 28.63 11.11 -2.65
N LEU A 303 29.67 10.82 -1.86
CA LEU A 303 30.94 10.29 -2.37
C LEU A 303 30.73 8.97 -3.14
N GLY A 304 29.90 8.06 -2.63
CA GLY A 304 29.57 6.80 -3.30
C GLY A 304 28.78 6.96 -4.61
N VAL A 305 27.81 7.88 -4.64
CA VAL A 305 27.01 8.18 -5.84
C VAL A 305 27.86 8.81 -6.94
N TRP A 306 28.74 9.76 -6.58
CA TRP A 306 29.62 10.41 -7.56
C TRP A 306 30.73 9.47 -8.05
N ALA A 307 31.20 8.54 -7.21
CA ALA A 307 32.16 7.51 -7.63
C ALA A 307 31.56 6.61 -8.72
N TRP A 308 30.29 6.23 -8.57
CA TRP A 308 29.55 5.49 -9.58
C TRP A 308 29.37 6.31 -10.87
N LYS A 309 29.04 7.60 -10.76
CA LYS A 309 28.83 8.47 -11.93
C LYS A 309 30.13 8.76 -12.71
N TYR A 310 31.25 8.95 -12.03
CA TYR A 310 32.51 9.32 -12.66
C TYR A 310 33.36 8.14 -13.14
N PHE A 311 33.29 7.00 -12.43
CA PHE A 311 34.14 5.83 -12.65
C PHE A 311 33.34 4.54 -12.92
N GLY A 312 32.01 4.58 -12.92
CA GLY A 312 31.12 3.44 -13.19
C GLY A 312 30.95 2.48 -12.00
N SER A 313 31.89 2.46 -11.06
CA SER A 313 31.79 1.68 -9.82
C SER A 313 32.70 2.23 -8.72
N TRP A 314 32.38 1.91 -7.46
CA TRP A 314 33.27 2.21 -6.34
C TRP A 314 34.64 1.53 -6.48
N ASN A 315 34.67 0.31 -7.03
CA ASN A 315 35.91 -0.43 -7.26
C ASN A 315 36.80 0.29 -8.29
N ASN A 316 36.20 0.87 -9.33
CA ASN A 316 36.96 1.65 -10.32
C ASN A 316 37.44 2.98 -9.75
N ALA A 317 36.65 3.62 -8.88
CA ALA A 317 37.09 4.82 -8.17
C ALA A 317 38.24 4.53 -7.19
N LEU A 318 38.22 3.37 -6.52
CA LEU A 318 39.34 2.90 -5.69
C LEU A 318 40.59 2.65 -6.53
N LYS A 319 40.46 1.97 -7.68
CA LYS A 319 41.57 1.78 -8.63
C LYS A 319 42.14 3.10 -9.12
N ALA A 320 41.28 4.05 -9.51
CA ALA A 320 41.69 5.39 -9.94
C ALA A 320 42.35 6.19 -8.79
N ALA A 321 41.97 5.91 -7.54
CA ALA A 321 42.59 6.48 -6.36
C ALA A 321 43.89 5.77 -5.93
N GLY A 322 44.28 4.67 -6.60
CA GLY A 322 45.52 3.92 -6.32
C GLY A 322 45.37 2.80 -5.29
N PHE A 323 44.15 2.32 -5.03
CA PHE A 323 43.88 1.24 -4.07
C PHE A 323 43.39 -0.01 -4.79
N ASP A 324 43.90 -1.19 -4.41
CA ASP A 324 43.35 -2.46 -4.89
C ASP A 324 42.00 -2.77 -4.19
N PRO A 325 40.87 -2.83 -4.92
CA PRO A 325 39.58 -3.17 -4.34
C PRO A 325 39.53 -4.58 -3.73
N VAL A 326 40.41 -5.49 -4.13
CA VAL A 326 40.49 -6.83 -3.53
C VAL A 326 41.16 -6.77 -2.17
N GLU A 327 42.29 -6.07 -2.03
CA GLU A 327 42.95 -5.84 -0.73
C GLU A 327 42.04 -5.10 0.25
N ILE A 328 41.38 -4.02 -0.19
CA ILE A 328 40.39 -3.31 0.64
C ILE A 328 39.22 -4.24 0.99
N ARG A 329 38.78 -5.15 0.12
CA ARG A 329 37.77 -6.16 0.49
C ARG A 329 38.32 -7.25 1.41
N ARG A 330 39.60 -7.60 1.33
CA ARG A 330 40.27 -8.60 2.17
C ARG A 330 40.49 -8.08 3.59
N GLN A 331 40.90 -6.82 3.74
CA GLN A 331 41.01 -6.13 5.03
C GLN A 331 39.65 -6.08 5.78
N PHE A 332 38.54 -6.08 5.04
CA PHE A 332 37.18 -5.97 5.59
C PHE A 332 36.30 -7.24 5.41
N ARG A 333 36.87 -8.39 4.98
CA ARG A 333 36.19 -9.70 4.96
C ARG A 333 36.34 -10.39 6.32
N LEU A 334 35.28 -10.43 7.13
CA LEU A 334 35.18 -11.35 8.28
C LEU A 334 33.80 -12.01 8.31
N PRO A 335 33.74 -13.34 8.06
CA PRO A 335 33.44 -14.26 9.17
C PRO A 335 34.33 -15.52 9.25
N HIS A 336 35.10 -15.86 8.20
CA HIS A 336 35.81 -17.15 8.14
C HIS A 336 37.13 -17.22 8.95
N ARG A 337 37.74 -16.07 9.30
CA ARG A 337 38.96 -16.05 10.13
C ARG A 337 38.70 -16.12 11.64
N ARG A 338 37.50 -15.78 12.13
CA ARG A 338 37.20 -15.83 13.58
C ARG A 338 37.02 -17.26 14.09
N TYR A 339 36.50 -18.14 13.24
CA TYR A 339 36.28 -19.56 13.51
C TYR A 339 36.80 -20.41 12.34
N PRO A 340 38.14 -20.55 12.23
CA PRO A 340 38.78 -21.17 11.06
C PRO A 340 38.36 -22.64 10.86
N GLY A 341 38.11 -23.37 11.95
CA GLY A 341 37.76 -24.80 11.90
C GLY A 341 36.74 -25.22 12.95
N GLU A 342 36.46 -26.53 12.97
CA GLU A 342 35.52 -27.18 13.89
C GLU A 342 35.87 -26.88 15.36
N GLU A 343 37.14 -27.03 15.69
CA GLU A 343 37.66 -26.86 17.05
C GLU A 343 37.55 -25.42 17.55
N ALA A 344 37.73 -24.43 16.68
CA ALA A 344 37.55 -23.02 17.03
C ALA A 344 36.08 -22.68 17.33
N VAL A 345 35.12 -23.31 16.61
CA VAL A 345 33.69 -23.17 16.90
C VAL A 345 33.34 -23.83 18.23
N LEU A 346 33.82 -25.05 18.49
CA LEU A 346 33.55 -25.76 19.74
C LEU A 346 34.19 -25.04 20.95
N LYS A 347 35.42 -24.53 20.81
CA LYS A 347 36.08 -23.72 21.85
C LYS A 347 35.28 -22.46 22.17
N ALA A 348 34.78 -21.77 21.15
CA ALA A 348 33.95 -20.59 21.33
C ALA A 348 32.60 -20.91 22.01
N MET A 349 31.98 -22.03 21.66
CA MET A 349 30.73 -22.47 22.29
C MET A 349 30.96 -22.92 23.75
N ARG A 350 32.06 -23.61 24.05
CA ARG A 350 32.44 -23.99 25.43
C ARG A 350 32.74 -22.75 26.29
N GLN A 351 33.49 -21.79 25.74
CA GLN A 351 33.77 -20.53 26.42
C GLN A 351 32.47 -19.75 26.70
N ARG A 352 31.56 -19.68 25.72
CA ARG A 352 30.24 -19.06 25.88
C ARG A 352 29.42 -19.72 27.01
N ASN A 353 29.48 -21.05 27.12
CA ASN A 353 28.83 -21.79 28.19
C ASN A 353 29.49 -21.53 29.57
N LYS A 354 30.82 -21.49 29.63
CA LYS A 354 31.60 -21.20 30.86
C LYS A 354 31.31 -19.80 31.39
N GLU A 355 31.15 -18.83 30.50
CA GLU A 355 30.77 -17.46 30.84
C GLU A 355 29.28 -17.32 31.23
N GLY A 356 28.55 -18.44 31.35
CA GLY A 356 27.13 -18.45 31.72
C GLY A 356 26.21 -17.78 30.69
N ARG A 357 26.71 -17.53 29.47
CA ARG A 357 25.92 -16.88 28.42
C ARG A 357 24.89 -17.84 27.85
N PHE A 358 23.82 -17.27 27.31
CA PHE A 358 22.73 -18.07 26.76
C PHE A 358 23.19 -18.87 25.53
N MET A 359 22.99 -20.19 25.62
CA MET A 359 23.35 -21.18 24.60
C MET A 359 22.19 -21.51 23.65
N ASN A 360 21.01 -20.88 23.81
CA ASN A 360 19.90 -21.09 22.88
C ASN A 360 20.11 -20.26 21.60
N TYR A 361 19.73 -20.85 20.47
CA TYR A 361 19.89 -20.25 19.14
C TYR A 361 19.43 -18.79 19.05
N HIS A 362 18.24 -18.48 19.59
CA HIS A 362 17.67 -17.13 19.56
C HIS A 362 18.54 -16.10 20.30
N ALA A 363 19.22 -16.48 21.39
CA ALA A 363 20.09 -15.52 22.08
C ALA A 363 21.37 -15.23 21.29
N VAL A 364 21.88 -16.19 20.51
CA VAL A 364 23.06 -15.95 19.67
C VAL A 364 22.70 -15.11 18.43
N GLU A 365 21.49 -15.28 17.90
CA GLU A 365 21.03 -14.55 16.71
C GLU A 365 20.58 -13.12 17.03
N TYR A 366 19.83 -12.94 18.11
CA TYR A 366 19.15 -11.68 18.43
C TYR A 366 19.56 -11.05 19.77
N GLY A 367 20.43 -11.69 20.56
CA GLY A 367 20.90 -11.18 21.85
C GLY A 367 21.82 -9.98 21.75
N SER A 368 22.38 -9.54 22.87
CA SER A 368 23.27 -8.38 22.95
C SER A 368 24.61 -8.59 22.25
N ASP A 369 25.07 -9.83 22.16
CA ASP A 369 26.40 -10.21 21.64
C ASP A 369 26.34 -10.88 20.27
N ARG A 370 25.29 -10.58 19.48
CA ARG A 370 24.96 -11.13 18.15
C ARG A 370 26.17 -11.70 17.39
N ASP A 371 26.36 -13.01 17.45
CA ASP A 371 27.47 -13.67 16.75
C ASP A 371 26.96 -14.48 15.55
N GLN A 372 26.59 -13.74 14.50
CA GLN A 372 26.14 -14.34 13.24
C GLN A 372 27.25 -15.13 12.54
N ALA A 373 28.53 -14.82 12.80
CA ALA A 373 29.66 -15.53 12.22
C ALA A 373 29.76 -16.95 12.80
N LEU A 374 29.59 -17.08 14.12
CA LEU A 374 29.52 -18.36 14.81
C LEU A 374 28.35 -19.18 14.28
N LEU A 375 27.12 -18.64 14.24
CA LEU A 375 25.93 -19.36 13.75
C LEU A 375 26.08 -19.90 12.33
N ARG A 376 26.58 -19.07 11.41
CA ARG A 376 26.79 -19.48 10.01
C ARG A 376 27.87 -20.55 9.88
N ARG A 377 28.96 -20.44 10.67
CA ARG A 377 30.02 -21.46 10.66
C ARG A 377 29.55 -22.76 11.29
N THR A 378 28.79 -22.70 12.39
CA THR A 378 28.18 -23.85 13.05
C THR A 378 27.20 -24.58 12.11
N ALA A 379 26.32 -23.86 11.42
CA ALA A 379 25.41 -24.45 10.43
C ALA A 379 26.16 -25.14 9.29
N LYS A 380 27.28 -24.57 8.83
CA LYS A 380 28.10 -25.17 7.77
C LYS A 380 28.87 -26.41 8.21
N LEU A 381 29.41 -26.45 9.43
CA LEU A 381 30.25 -27.55 9.92
C LEU A 381 29.45 -28.68 10.58
N PHE A 382 28.32 -28.38 11.22
CA PHE A 382 27.55 -29.35 12.02
C PHE A 382 26.10 -29.51 11.55
N GLY A 383 25.70 -28.81 10.49
CA GLY A 383 24.33 -28.79 9.96
C GLY A 383 23.35 -27.95 10.78
N SER A 384 23.41 -28.03 12.12
CA SER A 384 22.55 -27.24 13.01
C SER A 384 23.23 -26.86 14.31
N TRP A 385 22.74 -25.79 14.96
CA TRP A 385 23.19 -25.38 16.28
C TRP A 385 22.98 -26.47 17.34
N ASN A 386 21.88 -27.23 17.25
CA ASN A 386 21.57 -28.31 18.19
C ASN A 386 22.56 -29.48 18.06
N ASN A 387 23.03 -29.78 16.86
CA ASN A 387 24.06 -30.82 16.65
C ASN A 387 25.39 -30.40 17.27
N ALA A 388 25.77 -29.12 17.15
CA ALA A 388 26.97 -28.60 17.78
C ALA A 388 26.85 -28.56 19.31
N LEU A 389 25.67 -28.28 19.86
CA LEU A 389 25.40 -28.39 21.31
C LEU A 389 25.59 -29.82 21.82
N ARG A 390 25.10 -30.83 21.09
CA ARG A 390 25.31 -32.25 21.43
C ARG A 390 26.80 -32.62 21.40
N LYS A 391 27.57 -32.13 20.42
CA LYS A 391 29.02 -32.36 20.33
C LYS A 391 29.83 -31.75 21.49
N ILE A 392 29.34 -30.70 22.14
CA ILE A 392 29.95 -30.17 23.38
C ILE A 392 29.33 -30.73 24.65
N GLY A 393 28.54 -31.82 24.56
CA GLY A 393 27.95 -32.51 25.71
C GLY A 393 26.74 -31.82 26.33
N LEU A 394 26.11 -30.86 25.64
CA LEU A 394 24.94 -30.15 26.13
C LEU A 394 23.65 -30.66 25.50
N ASP A 395 22.66 -30.97 26.35
CA ASP A 395 21.32 -31.34 25.90
C ASP A 395 20.55 -30.09 25.37
N PRO A 396 20.23 -30.02 24.06
CA PRO A 396 19.49 -28.90 23.49
C PRO A 396 18.08 -28.73 24.08
N GLU A 397 17.42 -29.81 24.51
CA GLU A 397 16.07 -29.73 25.06
C GLU A 397 16.06 -29.19 26.50
N LYS A 398 17.04 -29.58 27.32
CA LYS A 398 17.28 -28.95 28.62
C LYS A 398 17.56 -27.44 28.46
N ILE A 399 18.40 -27.04 27.50
CA ILE A 399 18.68 -25.62 27.22
C ILE A 399 17.42 -24.85 26.81
N LYS A 400 16.56 -25.43 25.95
CA LYS A 400 15.28 -24.81 25.56
C LYS A 400 14.34 -24.66 26.76
N ARG A 401 14.24 -25.69 27.60
CA ARG A 401 13.39 -25.70 28.81
C ARG A 401 13.88 -24.69 29.85
N ASP A 402 15.19 -24.58 30.07
CA ASP A 402 15.78 -23.63 31.00
C ASP A 402 15.65 -22.19 30.49
N ALA A 403 15.79 -21.97 29.18
CA ALA A 403 15.50 -20.67 28.56
C ALA A 403 14.02 -20.27 28.73
N ARG A 404 13.09 -21.23 28.60
CA ARG A 404 11.65 -21.02 28.86
C ARG A 404 11.38 -20.69 30.34
N ARG A 405 11.95 -21.46 31.28
CA ARG A 405 11.82 -21.23 32.74
C ARG A 405 12.43 -19.89 33.17
N ARG A 406 13.61 -19.51 32.68
CA ARG A 406 14.22 -18.20 32.97
C ARG A 406 13.49 -17.05 32.28
N CYS A 407 12.92 -17.23 31.08
CA CYS A 407 12.01 -16.24 30.50
C CYS A 407 10.74 -16.06 31.34
N ALA A 408 10.16 -17.14 31.85
CA ALA A 408 9.03 -17.06 32.77
C ALA A 408 9.42 -16.31 34.06
N ARG A 409 10.60 -16.57 34.62
CA ARG A 409 11.13 -15.90 35.81
C ARG A 409 11.48 -14.41 35.58
N LYS A 410 11.98 -14.03 34.39
CA LYS A 410 12.18 -12.62 33.99
C LYS A 410 10.87 -11.87 33.70
N ARG A 411 9.81 -12.59 33.30
CA ARG A 411 8.47 -12.01 33.12
C ARG A 411 7.64 -12.00 34.41
N ALA A 412 8.02 -12.76 35.44
CA ALA A 412 7.34 -12.80 36.73
C ALA A 412 7.21 -11.40 37.40
N PRO A 413 8.22 -10.51 37.38
CA PRO A 413 8.06 -9.13 37.88
C PRO A 413 7.06 -8.30 37.06
N GLN A 414 6.95 -8.54 35.74
CA GLN A 414 5.99 -7.83 34.88
C GLN A 414 4.54 -8.26 35.16
N TYR A 415 4.31 -9.53 35.53
CA TYR A 415 2.98 -10.04 35.88
C TYR A 415 2.61 -9.84 37.36
N GLY A 416 3.59 -9.57 38.22
CA GLY A 416 3.40 -9.20 39.63
C GLY A 416 2.90 -7.77 39.85
N ARG A 417 2.91 -6.90 38.82
CA ARG A 417 2.38 -5.53 38.88
C ARG A 417 0.87 -5.48 39.13
N TYR A 418 0.14 -6.50 38.71
CA TYR A 418 -1.31 -6.62 38.91
C TYR A 418 -1.64 -7.99 39.53
N PRO A 419 -1.39 -8.16 40.85
CA PRO A 419 -1.43 -9.46 41.52
C PRO A 419 -2.85 -10.03 41.63
N ASP A 420 -3.87 -9.17 41.64
CA ASP A 420 -5.27 -9.54 41.85
C ASP A 420 -6.21 -8.80 40.89
N GLU A 421 -7.51 -9.10 40.98
CA GLU A 421 -8.54 -8.48 40.16
C GLU A 421 -8.67 -6.96 40.43
N LYS A 422 -8.55 -6.55 41.71
CA LYS A 422 -8.72 -5.17 42.16
C LYS A 422 -7.64 -4.24 41.59
N SER A 423 -6.39 -4.68 41.58
CA SER A 423 -5.24 -3.93 41.03
C SER A 423 -5.37 -3.72 39.52
N VAL A 424 -5.93 -4.69 38.77
CA VAL A 424 -6.23 -4.51 37.34
C VAL A 424 -7.28 -3.41 37.15
N LEU A 425 -8.38 -3.41 37.91
CA LEU A 425 -9.43 -2.40 37.81
C LEU A 425 -8.94 -1.01 38.23
N GLN A 426 -8.12 -0.92 39.29
CA GLN A 426 -7.52 0.33 39.74
C GLN A 426 -6.58 0.92 38.69
N ALA A 427 -5.75 0.09 38.05
CA ALA A 427 -4.87 0.52 36.98
C ALA A 427 -5.64 1.00 35.74
N MET A 428 -6.77 0.36 35.42
CA MET A 428 -7.66 0.80 34.35
C MET A 428 -8.32 2.15 34.68
N LYS A 429 -8.80 2.34 35.91
CA LYS A 429 -9.36 3.63 36.38
C LYS A 429 -8.32 4.75 36.37
N GLN A 430 -7.09 4.46 36.80
CA GLN A 430 -5.99 5.42 36.77
C GLN A 430 -5.64 5.86 35.34
N ARG A 431 -5.62 4.93 34.38
CA ARG A 431 -5.41 5.26 32.96
C ARG A 431 -6.47 6.19 32.39
N ILE A 432 -7.73 6.04 32.81
CA ILE A 432 -8.82 6.92 32.41
C ILE A 432 -8.59 8.33 32.96
N LYS A 433 -8.19 8.43 34.23
CA LYS A 433 -7.86 9.71 34.87
C LYS A 433 -6.68 10.42 34.18
N GLU A 434 -5.70 9.66 33.70
CA GLU A 434 -4.55 10.15 32.94
C GLU A 434 -4.86 10.45 31.46
N GLY A 435 -6.09 10.20 30.99
CA GLY A 435 -6.48 10.40 29.58
C GLY A 435 -5.78 9.45 28.60
N ARG A 436 -5.28 8.31 29.08
CA ARG A 436 -4.53 7.32 28.28
C ARG A 436 -5.46 6.39 27.52
N PHE A 437 -4.93 5.82 26.43
CA PHE A 437 -5.73 5.02 25.52
C PHE A 437 -6.10 3.66 26.11
N MET A 438 -7.33 3.21 25.84
CA MET A 438 -7.90 1.95 26.32
C MET A 438 -8.17 0.93 25.19
N ASN A 439 -7.83 1.28 23.94
CA ASN A 439 -8.00 0.38 22.79
C ASN A 439 -6.92 -0.71 22.79
N TYR A 440 -7.36 -1.95 22.69
CA TYR A 440 -6.53 -3.16 22.62
C TYR A 440 -5.32 -3.03 21.68
N ASP A 441 -5.52 -2.53 20.45
CA ASP A 441 -4.44 -2.41 19.46
C ASP A 441 -3.33 -1.44 19.89
N GLU A 442 -3.68 -0.39 20.64
CA GLU A 442 -2.72 0.62 21.09
C GLU A 442 -1.94 0.12 22.32
N LEU A 443 -2.61 -0.60 23.23
CA LEU A 443 -1.96 -1.26 24.36
C LEU A 443 -1.06 -2.44 23.94
N HIS A 444 -1.32 -3.04 22.77
CA HIS A 444 -0.57 -4.20 22.29
C HIS A 444 0.59 -3.84 21.34
N HIS A 445 0.40 -2.85 20.46
CA HIS A 445 1.31 -2.60 19.32
C HIS A 445 1.95 -1.19 19.27
N LYS A 446 1.58 -0.23 20.15
CA LYS A 446 2.07 1.16 20.08
C LYS A 446 2.98 1.55 21.25
N ALA A 447 3.39 2.83 21.31
CA ALA A 447 4.31 3.38 22.29
C ALA A 447 3.82 3.29 23.75
N ASP A 448 2.51 3.29 23.99
CA ASP A 448 1.88 3.12 25.31
C ASP A 448 1.55 1.64 25.63
N ARG A 449 2.50 0.74 25.35
CA ARG A 449 2.29 -0.70 25.46
C ARG A 449 2.25 -1.15 26.93
N ASP A 450 1.19 -1.86 27.32
CA ASP A 450 1.12 -2.54 28.62
C ASP A 450 0.56 -3.95 28.50
N GLN A 451 1.45 -4.84 28.05
CA GLN A 451 1.16 -6.26 27.86
C GLN A 451 0.78 -6.95 29.18
N ALA A 452 1.34 -6.49 30.31
CA ALA A 452 1.08 -7.08 31.61
C ALA A 452 -0.38 -6.86 32.01
N LEU A 453 -0.90 -5.64 31.84
CA LEU A 453 -2.30 -5.34 32.13
C LEU A 453 -3.25 -6.14 31.23
N LEU A 454 -2.98 -6.21 29.92
CA LEU A 454 -3.78 -7.00 28.97
C LEU A 454 -3.84 -8.49 29.34
N CYS A 455 -2.69 -9.08 29.67
CA CYS A 455 -2.61 -10.50 30.04
C CYS A 455 -3.33 -10.79 31.36
N ARG A 456 -3.21 -9.90 32.36
CA ARG A 456 -3.89 -10.07 33.66
C ARG A 456 -5.39 -9.83 33.55
N ALA A 457 -5.81 -8.85 32.73
CA ALA A 457 -7.22 -8.65 32.42
C ALA A 457 -7.84 -9.86 31.70
N SER A 458 -7.13 -10.47 30.75
CA SER A 458 -7.60 -11.71 30.11
C SER A 458 -7.62 -12.89 31.09
N LYS A 459 -6.68 -12.96 32.04
CA LYS A 459 -6.68 -14.02 33.07
C LYS A 459 -7.87 -13.90 34.03
N PHE A 460 -8.17 -12.70 34.54
CA PHE A 460 -9.19 -12.51 35.58
C PHE A 460 -10.61 -12.30 35.03
N PHE A 461 -10.75 -11.68 33.86
CA PHE A 461 -12.06 -11.36 33.28
C PHE A 461 -12.34 -12.14 31.97
N GLY A 462 -11.45 -13.06 31.59
CA GLY A 462 -11.50 -13.80 30.33
C GLY A 462 -11.00 -13.00 29.12
N SER A 463 -11.38 -11.72 29.02
CA SER A 463 -10.97 -10.84 27.93
C SER A 463 -10.82 -9.37 28.36
N TRP A 464 -10.08 -8.58 27.58
CA TRP A 464 -9.96 -7.14 27.79
C TRP A 464 -11.32 -6.43 27.69
N ASN A 465 -12.19 -6.86 26.77
CA ASN A 465 -13.51 -6.28 26.59
C ASN A 465 -14.42 -6.51 27.80
N ASN A 466 -14.32 -7.68 28.45
CA ASN A 466 -15.05 -7.95 29.68
C ASN A 466 -14.56 -7.09 30.85
N ALA A 467 -13.24 -6.88 30.94
CA ALA A 467 -12.64 -5.98 31.93
C ALA A 467 -13.11 -4.52 31.73
N LEU A 468 -13.22 -4.06 30.47
CA LEU A 468 -13.77 -2.74 30.12
C LEU A 468 -15.25 -2.60 30.52
N ARG A 469 -16.08 -3.62 30.25
CA ARG A 469 -17.49 -3.61 30.67
C ARG A 469 -17.63 -3.55 32.19
N LYS A 470 -16.75 -4.21 32.94
CA LYS A 470 -16.77 -4.23 34.40
C LYS A 470 -16.42 -2.89 35.05
N ILE A 471 -15.73 -2.00 34.33
CA ILE A 471 -15.51 -0.60 34.76
C ILE A 471 -16.51 0.39 34.14
N GLY A 472 -17.59 -0.11 33.52
CA GLY A 472 -18.65 0.71 32.94
C GLY A 472 -18.31 1.35 31.59
N LEU A 473 -17.25 0.88 30.91
CA LEU A 473 -16.89 1.37 29.59
C LEU A 473 -17.41 0.43 28.50
N ASP A 474 -17.95 1.03 27.43
CA ASP A 474 -18.36 0.31 26.23
C ASP A 474 -17.15 0.03 25.32
N PRO A 475 -16.74 -1.24 25.13
CA PRO A 475 -15.62 -1.59 24.25
C PRO A 475 -15.84 -1.17 22.79
N GLU A 476 -17.09 -1.18 22.30
CA GLU A 476 -17.38 -0.83 20.91
C GLU A 476 -17.23 0.68 20.68
N LYS A 477 -17.65 1.51 21.64
CA LYS A 477 -17.40 2.97 21.62
C LYS A 477 -15.90 3.31 21.59
N ILE A 478 -15.09 2.64 22.42
CA ILE A 478 -13.63 2.86 22.46
C ILE A 478 -12.97 2.48 21.13
N LYS A 479 -13.41 1.38 20.53
CA LYS A 479 -12.94 0.91 19.23
C LYS A 479 -13.35 1.88 18.11
N TYR A 480 -14.58 2.37 18.14
CA TYR A 480 -15.11 3.37 17.21
C TYR A 480 -14.30 4.68 17.23
N ASP A 481 -13.98 5.21 18.41
CA ASP A 481 -13.20 6.44 18.59
C ASP A 481 -11.74 6.29 18.13
N ALA A 482 -11.15 5.11 18.30
CA ALA A 482 -9.83 4.79 17.77
C ALA A 482 -9.84 4.70 16.23
N MET A 483 -10.87 4.08 15.65
CA MET A 483 -11.05 3.97 14.21
C MET A 483 -11.23 5.34 13.54
N HIS A 484 -12.01 6.24 14.15
CA HIS A 484 -12.24 7.60 13.64
C HIS A 484 -10.97 8.45 13.65
N ARG A 485 -10.16 8.36 14.70
CA ARG A 485 -8.83 9.01 14.73
C ARG A 485 -7.88 8.45 13.66
N ALA A 486 -7.88 7.14 13.46
CA ALA A 486 -7.11 6.51 12.37
C ALA A 486 -7.62 6.91 10.98
N ALA A 487 -8.92 7.16 10.82
CA ALA A 487 -9.50 7.71 9.60
C ALA A 487 -9.05 9.16 9.35
N ARG A 488 -9.03 10.00 10.39
CA ARG A 488 -8.49 11.38 10.33
C ARG A 488 -7.02 11.40 9.90
N ASN A 489 -6.19 10.51 10.44
CA ASN A 489 -4.79 10.36 10.01
C ASN A 489 -4.66 9.86 8.56
N ARG A 490 -5.57 9.00 8.10
CA ARG A 490 -5.63 8.57 6.69
C ARG A 490 -6.09 9.69 5.76
N ALA A 491 -6.99 10.57 6.21
CA ALA A 491 -7.39 11.77 5.48
C ALA A 491 -6.21 12.73 5.30
N LEU A 492 -5.41 12.95 6.34
CA LEU A 492 -4.17 13.74 6.25
C LEU A 492 -3.18 13.15 5.23
N GLN A 493 -3.09 11.82 5.11
CA GLN A 493 -2.27 11.16 4.08
C GLN A 493 -2.85 11.27 2.65
N ARG A 494 -4.18 11.39 2.49
CA ARG A 494 -4.83 11.57 1.17
C ARG A 494 -4.48 12.92 0.54
N CYS A 495 -4.24 13.94 1.36
CA CYS A 495 -3.89 15.29 0.91
C CYS A 495 -2.47 15.43 0.33
N GLN A 496 -1.60 14.42 0.49
CA GLN A 496 -0.20 14.50 0.05
C GLN A 496 -0.02 14.34 -1.47
N TYR A 497 -0.92 13.61 -2.17
CA TYR A 497 -0.89 13.45 -3.63
C TYR A 497 -2.32 13.62 -4.18
N PRO A 498 -2.76 14.85 -4.47
CA PRO A 498 -4.16 15.16 -4.76
C PRO A 498 -4.64 14.70 -6.15
N ASP A 499 -3.77 14.68 -7.15
CA ASP A 499 -4.14 14.38 -8.55
C ASP A 499 -3.16 13.44 -9.27
N LYS A 500 -3.51 13.04 -10.51
CA LYS A 500 -2.70 12.15 -11.36
C LYS A 500 -1.32 12.76 -11.61
N GLU A 501 -1.27 14.07 -11.76
CA GLU A 501 -0.08 14.81 -12.18
C GLU A 501 0.91 14.96 -11.02
N ALA A 502 0.43 15.21 -9.81
CA ALA A 502 1.19 15.19 -8.57
C ALA A 502 1.80 13.81 -8.30
N VAL A 503 1.09 12.73 -8.64
CA VAL A 503 1.66 11.38 -8.59
C VAL A 503 2.74 11.21 -9.65
N LEU A 504 2.51 11.59 -10.92
CA LEU A 504 3.53 11.48 -11.97
C LEU A 504 4.74 12.37 -11.69
N GLN A 505 4.54 13.57 -11.14
CA GLN A 505 5.59 14.50 -10.74
C GLN A 505 6.36 13.96 -9.55
N ALA A 506 5.68 13.44 -8.52
CA ALA A 506 6.34 12.77 -7.40
C ALA A 506 7.13 11.53 -7.86
N MET A 507 6.61 10.77 -8.84
CA MET A 507 7.32 9.63 -9.43
C MET A 507 8.51 10.06 -10.30
N LYS A 508 8.37 11.08 -11.14
CA LYS A 508 9.46 11.67 -11.94
C LYS A 508 10.53 12.26 -11.04
N GLN A 509 10.13 12.96 -9.98
CA GLN A 509 11.01 13.54 -8.98
C GLN A 509 11.75 12.45 -8.20
N ARG A 510 11.04 11.41 -7.75
CA ARG A 510 11.64 10.26 -7.06
C ARG A 510 12.63 9.50 -7.96
N ASN A 511 12.30 9.33 -9.23
CA ASN A 511 13.21 8.74 -10.23
C ASN A 511 14.44 9.63 -10.49
N LYS A 512 14.25 10.95 -10.58
CA LYS A 512 15.32 11.94 -10.74
C LYS A 512 16.24 12.02 -9.52
N GLU A 513 15.69 11.82 -8.33
CA GLU A 513 16.42 11.69 -7.07
C GLU A 513 17.17 10.35 -6.96
N GLY A 514 17.04 9.46 -7.95
CA GLY A 514 17.64 8.13 -7.94
C GLY A 514 17.08 7.20 -6.86
N ARG A 515 15.94 7.57 -6.26
CA ARG A 515 15.28 6.80 -5.21
C ARG A 515 14.60 5.58 -5.82
N PHE A 516 14.47 4.53 -5.01
CA PHE A 516 13.93 3.28 -5.50
C PHE A 516 12.47 3.44 -5.93
N MET A 517 12.24 3.05 -7.19
CA MET A 517 10.93 3.02 -7.85
C MET A 517 10.34 1.62 -7.88
N ASN A 518 10.96 0.64 -7.19
CA ASN A 518 10.41 -0.70 -7.10
C ASN A 518 9.30 -0.76 -6.02
N TYR A 519 8.33 -1.65 -6.25
CA TYR A 519 7.17 -1.78 -5.39
C TYR A 519 7.54 -2.13 -3.93
N ASP A 520 8.53 -3.01 -3.72
CA ASP A 520 8.91 -3.50 -2.40
C ASP A 520 9.51 -2.40 -1.49
N GLU A 521 10.34 -1.49 -2.03
CA GLU A 521 10.93 -0.39 -1.24
C GLU A 521 9.90 0.67 -0.87
N LEU A 522 8.92 0.91 -1.76
CA LEU A 522 7.84 1.87 -1.54
C LEU A 522 6.88 1.46 -0.42
N PHE A 523 6.82 0.18 -0.07
CA PHE A 523 5.85 -0.34 0.90
C PHE A 523 6.47 -0.87 2.21
N TYR A 524 7.64 -1.53 2.17
CA TYR A 524 8.12 -2.32 3.33
C TYR A 524 9.50 -1.92 3.88
N LYS A 525 10.21 -0.93 3.32
CA LYS A 525 11.64 -0.70 3.62
C LYS A 525 12.01 0.79 3.82
N ALA A 526 13.30 1.12 3.67
CA ALA A 526 14.01 2.28 4.26
C ALA A 526 13.49 3.66 3.81
N ASP A 527 12.72 3.73 2.74
CA ASP A 527 12.08 4.96 2.29
C ASP A 527 10.63 4.69 1.83
N PRO A 528 9.76 4.32 2.78
CA PRO A 528 8.41 3.88 2.48
C PRO A 528 7.56 5.09 2.11
N ASN A 529 6.89 5.02 0.97
CA ASN A 529 5.90 6.00 0.56
C ASN A 529 4.62 5.30 0.11
N PRO A 530 3.92 4.65 1.06
CA PRO A 530 2.70 3.90 0.77
C PRO A 530 1.55 4.82 0.33
N ALA A 531 1.62 6.11 0.62
CA ALA A 531 0.67 7.10 0.12
C ALA A 531 0.83 7.31 -1.40
N LEU A 532 2.06 7.49 -1.91
CA LEU A 532 2.33 7.60 -3.35
C LEU A 532 1.94 6.33 -4.10
N LEU A 533 2.28 5.16 -3.56
CA LEU A 533 1.95 3.87 -4.17
C LEU A 533 0.43 3.66 -4.30
N ARG A 534 -0.33 3.91 -3.22
CA ARG A 534 -1.79 3.80 -3.21
C ARG A 534 -2.45 4.77 -4.19
N ARG A 535 -1.89 5.99 -4.32
CA ARG A 535 -2.42 7.00 -5.24
C ARG A 535 -2.08 6.69 -6.69
N ALA A 536 -0.91 6.14 -6.97
CA ALA A 536 -0.58 5.61 -8.29
C ALA A 536 -1.47 4.44 -8.70
N HIS A 537 -1.79 3.52 -7.79
CA HIS A 537 -2.79 2.48 -8.05
C HIS A 537 -4.18 3.07 -8.34
N LYS A 538 -4.64 4.05 -7.55
CA LYS A 538 -5.94 4.70 -7.77
C LYS A 538 -6.02 5.43 -9.12
N PHE A 539 -4.93 6.06 -9.57
CA PHE A 539 -4.96 6.92 -10.76
C PHE A 539 -4.56 6.25 -12.07
N PHE A 540 -3.76 5.18 -12.00
CA PHE A 540 -3.23 4.49 -13.17
C PHE A 540 -3.54 2.98 -13.17
N GLY A 541 -4.34 2.50 -12.21
CA GLY A 541 -4.69 1.09 -12.01
C GLY A 541 -3.58 0.26 -11.36
N SER A 542 -2.33 0.49 -11.75
CA SER A 542 -1.16 -0.15 -11.15
C SER A 542 0.07 0.76 -11.11
N TRP A 543 0.99 0.48 -10.19
CA TRP A 543 2.30 1.14 -10.15
C TRP A 543 3.07 0.98 -11.48
N ASN A 544 2.97 -0.18 -12.14
CA ASN A 544 3.67 -0.43 -13.41
C ASN A 544 3.11 0.43 -14.55
N ASN A 545 1.78 0.67 -14.57
CA ASN A 545 1.17 1.56 -15.55
C ASN A 545 1.59 3.01 -15.33
N ALA A 546 1.67 3.44 -14.07
CA ALA A 546 2.17 4.77 -13.72
C ALA A 546 3.65 4.94 -14.12
N LEU A 547 4.48 3.90 -13.97
CA LEU A 547 5.87 3.89 -14.45
C LEU A 547 5.97 4.03 -15.98
N ARG A 548 5.14 3.29 -16.73
CA ARG A 548 5.08 3.41 -18.20
C ARG A 548 4.68 4.81 -18.65
N LYS A 549 3.75 5.45 -17.95
CA LYS A 549 3.31 6.83 -18.24
C LYS A 549 4.39 7.89 -18.02
N ILE A 550 5.40 7.60 -17.21
CA ILE A 550 6.58 8.49 -17.05
C ILE A 550 7.78 8.04 -17.90
N GLY A 551 7.56 7.16 -18.88
CA GLY A 551 8.58 6.69 -19.81
C GLY A 551 9.56 5.68 -19.20
N LEU A 552 9.23 5.07 -18.07
CA LEU A 552 10.08 4.08 -17.42
C LEU A 552 9.57 2.66 -17.69
N ASP A 553 10.48 1.79 -18.11
CA ASP A 553 10.19 0.36 -18.26
C ASP A 553 10.15 -0.33 -16.88
N PRO A 554 8.97 -0.80 -16.43
CA PRO A 554 8.83 -1.49 -15.16
C PRO A 554 9.66 -2.78 -15.07
N GLU A 555 9.91 -3.46 -16.20
CA GLU A 555 10.71 -4.69 -16.20
C GLU A 555 12.21 -4.40 -16.10
N LYS A 556 12.70 -3.31 -16.71
CA LYS A 556 14.06 -2.78 -16.47
C LYS A 556 14.26 -2.40 -15.00
N ILE A 557 13.32 -1.67 -14.39
CA ILE A 557 13.37 -1.29 -12.96
C ILE A 557 13.40 -2.53 -12.05
N LYS A 558 12.63 -3.57 -12.36
CA LYS A 558 12.65 -4.84 -11.61
C LYS A 558 13.97 -5.59 -11.79
N ARG A 559 14.54 -5.60 -12.99
CA ARG A 559 15.83 -6.24 -13.30
C ARG A 559 16.99 -5.54 -12.59
N ASP A 560 17.00 -4.21 -12.62
CA ASP A 560 17.97 -3.36 -11.92
C ASP A 560 17.88 -3.53 -10.40
N ALA A 561 16.66 -3.63 -9.85
CA ALA A 561 16.44 -3.90 -8.43
C ALA A 561 16.88 -5.33 -8.01
N ARG A 562 16.86 -6.31 -8.92
CA ARG A 562 17.41 -7.67 -8.68
C ARG A 562 18.93 -7.68 -8.74
N GLN A 563 19.53 -7.03 -9.75
CA GLN A 563 20.99 -6.92 -9.90
C GLN A 563 21.64 -6.14 -8.75
N ARG A 564 20.95 -5.14 -8.18
CA ARG A 564 21.39 -4.40 -7.00
C ARG A 564 21.13 -5.11 -5.66
N GLY A 565 20.57 -6.32 -5.67
CA GLY A 565 20.30 -7.12 -4.45
C GLY A 565 19.15 -6.59 -3.57
N VAL A 566 18.35 -5.64 -4.06
CA VAL A 566 17.36 -4.87 -3.28
C VAL A 566 16.00 -5.59 -3.20
N SER A 567 15.65 -6.42 -4.18
CA SER A 567 14.46 -7.28 -4.13
C SER A 567 14.83 -8.74 -3.93
N LYS A 568 14.59 -9.29 -2.72
CA LYS A 568 14.65 -10.73 -2.45
C LYS A 568 13.41 -11.49 -2.92
N ARG A 569 12.35 -10.80 -3.37
CA ARG A 569 11.00 -11.38 -3.55
C ARG A 569 10.61 -11.68 -4.99
N TYR A 570 11.43 -11.28 -5.97
CA TYR A 570 11.09 -11.37 -7.37
C TYR A 570 12.11 -12.10 -8.28
N PRO A 571 12.91 -13.12 -7.93
CA PRO A 571 13.67 -13.88 -8.94
C PRO A 571 12.82 -14.47 -10.08
N GLN A 572 11.52 -14.64 -9.84
CA GLN A 572 10.69 -15.53 -10.64
C GLN A 572 10.12 -14.94 -11.96
N TYR A 573 10.05 -13.62 -12.20
CA TYR A 573 9.33 -13.10 -13.39
C TYR A 573 10.14 -13.09 -14.71
N GLY A 574 11.44 -13.41 -14.68
CA GLY A 574 12.30 -13.45 -15.87
C GLY A 574 12.78 -14.85 -16.27
N ARG A 575 12.34 -15.91 -15.57
CA ARG A 575 12.89 -17.26 -15.71
C ARG A 575 12.42 -17.98 -16.99
N TYR A 576 11.25 -17.59 -17.50
CA TYR A 576 10.61 -18.18 -18.70
C TYR A 576 10.12 -17.05 -19.62
N PRO A 577 10.99 -16.56 -20.53
CA PRO A 577 10.68 -15.42 -21.40
C PRO A 577 9.66 -15.76 -22.50
N ASP A 578 9.60 -17.01 -22.96
CA ASP A 578 8.84 -17.47 -24.14
C ASP A 578 8.08 -18.79 -23.87
N LYS A 579 7.33 -19.26 -24.88
CA LYS A 579 6.57 -20.53 -24.82
C LYS A 579 7.49 -21.74 -24.63
N GLU A 580 8.63 -21.76 -25.31
CA GLU A 580 9.52 -22.92 -25.38
C GLU A 580 10.28 -23.16 -24.07
N SER A 581 10.73 -22.09 -23.42
CA SER A 581 11.35 -22.13 -22.08
C SER A 581 10.39 -22.64 -21.00
N VAL A 582 9.08 -22.35 -21.10
CA VAL A 582 8.07 -22.93 -20.22
C VAL A 582 7.95 -24.44 -20.43
N LEU A 583 7.85 -24.91 -21.67
CA LEU A 583 7.74 -26.33 -21.98
C LEU A 583 9.00 -27.11 -21.56
N LYS A 584 10.20 -26.56 -21.81
CA LYS A 584 11.48 -27.15 -21.40
C LYS A 584 11.58 -27.26 -19.87
N ALA A 585 11.10 -26.25 -19.15
CA ALA A 585 11.09 -26.25 -17.70
C ALA A 585 10.10 -27.24 -17.09
N ILE A 586 8.94 -27.45 -17.73
CA ILE A 586 7.98 -28.48 -17.33
C ILE A 586 8.61 -29.87 -17.46
N LYS A 587 9.25 -30.17 -18.60
CA LYS A 587 9.96 -31.44 -18.83
C LYS A 587 11.12 -31.66 -17.84
N GLN A 588 11.90 -30.61 -17.59
CA GLN A 588 13.00 -30.65 -16.62
C GLN A 588 12.50 -30.93 -15.20
N ARG A 589 11.39 -30.29 -14.79
CA ARG A 589 10.78 -30.49 -13.47
C ARG A 589 10.31 -31.93 -13.26
N ASN A 590 9.79 -32.58 -14.30
CA ASN A 590 9.45 -34.00 -14.25
C ASN A 590 10.69 -34.87 -14.07
N LYS A 591 11.78 -34.57 -14.82
CA LYS A 591 13.06 -35.30 -14.74
C LYS A 591 13.71 -35.19 -13.36
N GLU A 592 13.57 -34.05 -12.70
CA GLU A 592 14.04 -33.81 -11.32
C GLU A 592 13.15 -34.45 -10.25
N GLY A 593 12.05 -35.12 -10.64
CA GLY A 593 11.12 -35.77 -9.72
C GLY A 593 10.27 -34.80 -8.90
N CYS A 594 10.30 -33.50 -9.22
CA CYS A 594 9.56 -32.48 -8.51
C CYS A 594 8.05 -32.60 -8.74
N PHE A 595 7.25 -32.21 -7.74
CA PHE A 595 5.80 -32.22 -7.86
C PHE A 595 5.31 -31.27 -8.99
N MET A 596 4.59 -31.86 -9.95
CA MET A 596 3.99 -31.17 -11.11
C MET A 596 2.53 -30.73 -10.88
N ASN A 597 1.94 -31.09 -9.74
CA ASN A 597 0.61 -30.63 -9.37
C ASN A 597 0.61 -29.17 -8.89
N LEU A 598 -0.56 -28.54 -8.90
CA LEU A 598 -0.72 -27.13 -8.51
C LEU A 598 -0.23 -26.86 -7.07
N SER A 599 -0.50 -27.79 -6.16
CA SER A 599 -0.08 -27.68 -4.75
C SER A 599 1.44 -27.66 -4.60
N GLY A 600 2.16 -28.53 -5.31
CA GLY A 600 3.63 -28.57 -5.32
C GLY A 600 4.26 -27.32 -5.91
N LEU A 601 3.65 -26.73 -6.94
CA LEU A 601 4.10 -25.47 -7.56
C LEU A 601 3.89 -24.25 -6.67
N VAL A 602 2.85 -24.24 -5.82
CA VAL A 602 2.48 -23.09 -5.00
C VAL A 602 3.02 -23.20 -3.57
N TYR A 603 2.98 -24.39 -2.97
CA TYR A 603 3.22 -24.61 -1.54
C TYR A 603 4.35 -25.61 -1.22
N GLY A 604 4.86 -26.34 -2.22
CA GLY A 604 5.92 -27.34 -2.02
C GLY A 604 7.32 -26.77 -1.76
N ALA A 605 8.26 -27.65 -1.35
CA ALA A 605 9.67 -27.31 -1.16
C ALA A 605 10.31 -26.75 -2.46
N ASP A 606 9.95 -27.35 -3.60
CA ASP A 606 10.42 -26.96 -4.94
C ASP A 606 9.45 -26.01 -5.66
N ARG A 607 8.75 -25.15 -4.93
CA ARG A 607 7.74 -24.24 -5.48
C ARG A 607 8.28 -23.38 -6.63
N ASP A 608 7.58 -23.39 -7.76
CA ASP A 608 7.85 -22.49 -8.89
C ASP A 608 6.57 -21.79 -9.37
N ARG A 609 6.15 -20.79 -8.59
CA ARG A 609 4.97 -19.96 -8.88
C ARG A 609 5.11 -19.12 -10.16
N ALA A 610 6.32 -18.99 -10.73
CA ALA A 610 6.49 -18.27 -11.98
C ALA A 610 6.29 -19.15 -13.20
N LEU A 611 6.75 -20.40 -13.14
CA LEU A 611 6.48 -21.38 -14.19
C LEU A 611 4.97 -21.52 -14.38
N LEU A 612 4.22 -21.63 -13.28
CA LEU A 612 2.76 -21.65 -13.29
C LEU A 612 2.14 -20.40 -13.95
N ARG A 613 2.54 -19.20 -13.52
CA ARG A 613 2.01 -17.95 -14.08
C ARG A 613 2.33 -17.78 -15.58
N LYS A 614 3.50 -18.23 -16.03
CA LYS A 614 3.90 -18.16 -17.44
C LYS A 614 3.18 -19.20 -18.29
N ALA A 615 2.92 -20.40 -17.74
CA ALA A 615 2.07 -21.39 -18.37
C ALA A 615 0.64 -20.86 -18.58
N HIS A 616 0.05 -20.20 -17.58
CA HIS A 616 -1.24 -19.51 -17.75
C HIS A 616 -1.18 -18.43 -18.82
N LYS A 617 -0.16 -17.56 -18.80
CA LYS A 617 -0.02 -16.49 -19.79
C LYS A 617 0.08 -17.01 -21.23
N PHE A 618 0.83 -18.09 -21.46
CA PHE A 618 1.16 -18.54 -22.82
C PHE A 618 0.25 -19.66 -23.36
N PHE A 619 -0.39 -20.43 -22.47
CA PHE A 619 -1.19 -21.59 -22.82
C PHE A 619 -2.60 -21.55 -22.21
N GLY A 620 -2.98 -20.45 -21.54
CA GLY A 620 -4.28 -20.26 -20.88
C GLY A 620 -4.40 -20.95 -19.52
N SER A 621 -3.79 -22.13 -19.35
CA SER A 621 -3.78 -22.86 -18.09
C SER A 621 -2.54 -23.74 -17.90
N TRP A 622 -2.26 -24.14 -16.66
CA TRP A 622 -1.24 -25.16 -16.36
C TRP A 622 -1.51 -26.50 -17.05
N ASN A 623 -2.78 -26.93 -17.06
CA ASN A 623 -3.18 -28.20 -17.66
C ASN A 623 -2.97 -28.20 -19.17
N ASN A 624 -3.21 -27.07 -19.84
CA ASN A 624 -2.95 -26.93 -21.27
C ASN A 624 -1.45 -26.98 -21.59
N ALA A 625 -0.61 -26.38 -20.73
CA ALA A 625 0.84 -26.47 -20.87
C ALA A 625 1.35 -27.91 -20.67
N LEU A 626 0.80 -28.65 -19.68
CA LEU A 626 1.10 -30.08 -19.46
C LEU A 626 0.71 -30.94 -20.67
N LYS A 627 -0.50 -30.75 -21.21
CA LYS A 627 -0.96 -31.45 -22.42
C LYS A 627 -0.04 -31.17 -23.60
N LYS A 628 0.39 -29.92 -23.79
CA LYS A 628 1.35 -29.55 -24.85
C LYS A 628 2.74 -30.15 -24.67
N THR A 629 3.14 -30.51 -23.45
CA THR A 629 4.37 -31.26 -23.19
C THR A 629 4.22 -32.79 -23.28
N GLY A 630 3.01 -33.30 -23.55
CA GLY A 630 2.73 -34.74 -23.59
C GLY A 630 2.43 -35.37 -22.23
N PHE A 631 2.14 -34.56 -21.20
CA PHE A 631 1.77 -35.05 -19.87
C PHE A 631 0.27 -34.97 -19.64
N ASP A 632 -0.30 -36.02 -19.04
CA ASP A 632 -1.70 -36.06 -18.64
C ASP A 632 -1.93 -35.36 -17.28
N PRO A 633 -2.67 -34.24 -17.24
CA PRO A 633 -2.94 -33.50 -16.01
C PRO A 633 -3.73 -34.29 -14.96
N GLU A 634 -4.60 -35.23 -15.35
CA GLU A 634 -5.40 -36.00 -14.40
C GLU A 634 -4.56 -37.09 -13.72
N LYS A 635 -3.71 -37.78 -14.50
CA LYS A 635 -2.72 -38.73 -13.96
C LYS A 635 -1.77 -38.06 -12.95
N ILE A 636 -1.29 -36.85 -13.24
CA ILE A 636 -0.41 -36.08 -12.34
C ILE A 636 -1.11 -35.69 -11.03
N LYS A 637 -2.41 -35.34 -11.08
CA LYS A 637 -3.20 -35.05 -9.88
C LYS A 637 -3.41 -36.31 -9.03
N TYR A 638 -3.66 -37.44 -9.68
CA TYR A 638 -3.84 -38.74 -9.03
C TYR A 638 -2.56 -39.20 -8.31
N GLU A 639 -1.42 -39.22 -9.00
CA GLU A 639 -0.12 -39.61 -8.46
C GLU A 639 0.31 -38.75 -7.26
N ALA A 640 0.01 -37.45 -7.29
CA ALA A 640 0.36 -36.55 -6.20
C ALA A 640 -0.53 -36.72 -4.95
N ARG A 641 -1.77 -37.20 -5.10
CA ARG A 641 -2.63 -37.59 -3.96
C ARG A 641 -2.08 -38.84 -3.28
N HIS A 642 -1.53 -39.78 -4.04
CA HIS A 642 -0.99 -41.04 -3.50
C HIS A 642 0.43 -40.86 -2.91
N ARG A 643 1.30 -40.02 -3.51
CA ARG A 643 2.61 -39.68 -2.94
C ARG A 643 2.53 -38.91 -1.61
N ALA A 644 1.49 -38.12 -1.38
CA ALA A 644 1.30 -37.38 -0.11
C ALA A 644 0.83 -38.29 1.05
N GLY A 645 0.37 -39.51 0.76
CA GLY A 645 -0.05 -40.51 1.75
C GLY A 645 1.06 -41.43 2.25
N CYS A 646 2.23 -41.47 1.60
CA CYS A 646 3.35 -42.32 2.01
C CYS A 646 4.26 -41.60 3.02
N LYS A 647 4.08 -41.92 4.31
CA LYS A 647 5.17 -41.82 5.30
C LYS A 647 6.31 -42.75 4.87
N PRO A 648 7.57 -42.31 4.81
CA PRO A 648 8.67 -43.25 4.67
C PRO A 648 8.92 -43.94 6.01
N GLY A 649 8.72 -45.26 6.05
CA GLY A 649 9.26 -46.14 7.10
C GLY A 649 8.22 -46.87 7.95
N ARG A 650 7.69 -47.98 7.42
CA ARG A 650 7.49 -49.26 8.11
C ARG A 650 7.17 -50.33 7.06
N HIS A 651 7.60 -51.57 7.33
CA HIS A 651 7.74 -52.76 6.47
C HIS A 651 9.10 -52.83 5.76
N LYS A 652 9.98 -53.80 6.02
CA LYS A 652 9.99 -54.96 6.94
C LYS A 652 11.35 -54.99 7.63
#